data_AF-A0A962XGX3-F1
#
_entry.id   AF-A0A962XGX3-F1
#
_cell.length_a   1.000
_cell.length_b   1.000
_cell.length_c   1.000
_cell.angle_alpha   90.00
_cell.angle_beta   90.00
_cell.angle_gamma   90.00
#
_symmetry.space_group_name_H-M   'P 1'
#
loop_
_entity.id
_entity.type
_entity.pdbx_description
1 polymer ?
#
loop_
_entity_poly.entity_id
_entity_poly.type
_entity_poly.pdbx_seq_one_letter_code
_entity_poly.pdbx_strand_id
1 'polypeptide(L)'
;MLSTLLKRLVWLSILFYPSASVLAAAPLVLHDFERLTSPTPGVAMRVWTTDPDRPSGRISYRLEAVQRAESRHALYLQYHFDPSATEAMGWQLSLPNLDASAYDHLEFWIRGDARVGFAKALKLQFKQPLAGGPLSLLRQGSTVVDGITRDWQHFEIPLRWMNGIQNWTHLRQFALVLQPRRSPVTQGAYWLDDLALVKTAQSGPSIHDRVIPPNKTAWEAKLGGKEAAQPHIRARLAGWPKRLLVPSMELPKDDQAFLERLARDTWRGLAAFSDRAHSLPLDTVRFNDSVAPERTWIGDYTNVTNIGLYLINIIAARELGLIDPHEAQERLSRTLDSLERLETWQGFFFNYYDTTTLERTSHFVSFVDSAWLSAGLIIARNATPALAERCTRLIDREDYGVFYDPVEQLMMHGYYVHLPRRSEFNYGLLYSEARLGSLIAIGKGQVPEEHWYRMARTFPRYFDWPSQSPKHRVKQTVNGYTFFGGYYAWKKLKFVPSWGGSLFEALMPMLVLDEQQYAPASLGRNATVHTAIHRRYALEHLGYPVWGLSPSSKPGGGYREFGARILGVRGYRAGVVTPHAAALALMVDPKAATANLRQLAERYPIFGDFGFYDAVDPQTGQVAYNYLALDQSMILIALANYLRSGVIQRYFAADPVIQHVLPLLGAERF
;
A
#
# COMPACT_ATOMS: atom_id res chain seq x y z
N MET A 1 -60.83 24.71 12.74
CA MET A 1 -60.66 26.09 13.23
C MET A 1 -59.27 26.16 13.86
N LEU A 2 -58.31 26.83 13.22
CA LEU A 2 -57.97 28.25 13.47
C LEU A 2 -57.67 28.50 14.95
N SER A 3 -56.38 28.56 15.34
CA SER A 3 -55.59 29.81 15.54
C SER A 3 -55.84 30.41 16.94
N THR A 4 -54.94 31.15 17.62
CA THR A 4 -53.79 31.98 17.21
C THR A 4 -52.97 32.40 18.47
N LEU A 5 -51.74 32.93 18.27
CA LEU A 5 -50.94 33.79 19.19
C LEU A 5 -50.43 33.19 20.53
N LEU A 6 -49.48 33.78 21.28
CA LEU A 6 -48.16 34.42 21.10
C LEU A 6 -47.83 35.16 22.43
N LYS A 7 -46.54 35.18 22.84
CA LYS A 7 -45.84 36.14 23.75
C LYS A 7 -45.79 35.91 25.29
N ARG A 8 -44.53 35.66 25.75
CA ARG A 8 -43.71 36.40 26.76
C ARG A 8 -44.09 36.28 28.27
N LEU A 9 -43.19 36.34 29.28
CA LEU A 9 -41.73 36.63 29.42
C LEU A 9 -40.98 35.53 30.24
N VAL A 10 -39.67 35.24 30.07
CA VAL A 10 -38.44 35.84 30.70
C VAL A 10 -38.57 36.03 32.23
N TRP A 11 -37.81 35.36 33.11
CA TRP A 11 -36.40 35.52 33.53
C TRP A 11 -35.98 34.28 34.40
N LEU A 12 -34.72 33.96 34.75
CA LEU A 12 -33.36 34.15 34.20
C LEU A 12 -32.34 33.38 35.10
N SER A 13 -31.28 32.76 34.56
CA SER A 13 -30.09 32.29 35.33
C SER A 13 -28.88 32.09 34.41
N ILE A 14 -27.89 32.97 34.55
CA ILE A 14 -26.63 32.94 33.77
C ILE A 14 -25.54 32.32 34.63
N LEU A 15 -24.93 31.23 34.17
CA LEU A 15 -23.66 30.74 34.70
C LEU A 15 -22.57 30.98 33.65
N PHE A 16 -21.66 31.90 33.96
CA PHE A 16 -20.48 32.19 33.15
C PHE A 16 -19.53 30.99 33.15
N TYR A 17 -19.37 30.35 31.99
CA TYR A 17 -18.11 29.69 31.68
C TYR A 17 -17.14 30.74 31.13
N PRO A 18 -15.86 30.78 31.56
CA PRO A 18 -14.88 31.65 30.95
C PRO A 18 -14.60 31.13 29.54
N SER A 19 -15.15 31.82 28.54
CA SER A 19 -14.74 31.67 27.15
C SER A 19 -13.29 32.14 27.04
N ALA A 20 -12.35 31.19 27.14
CA ALA A 20 -10.98 31.39 26.72
C ALA A 20 -11.02 31.72 25.21
N SER A 21 -11.00 33.00 24.89
CA SER A 21 -10.78 33.51 23.55
C SER A 21 -9.37 33.10 23.13
N VAL A 22 -9.27 31.94 22.49
CA VAL A 22 -8.08 31.60 21.70
C VAL A 22 -7.97 32.68 20.65
N LEU A 23 -7.03 33.61 20.86
CA LEU A 23 -6.65 34.59 19.85
C LEU A 23 -6.30 33.80 18.59
N ALA A 24 -7.13 33.94 17.56
CA ALA A 24 -6.84 33.32 16.27
C ALA A 24 -5.49 33.84 15.79
N ALA A 25 -4.57 32.93 15.46
CA ALA A 25 -3.28 33.33 14.91
C ALA A 25 -3.54 34.14 13.64
N ALA A 26 -3.00 35.36 13.59
CA ALA A 26 -3.11 36.21 12.41
C ALA A 26 -2.54 35.47 11.17
N PRO A 27 -3.13 35.61 9.98
CA PRO A 27 -2.65 34.94 8.78
C PRO A 27 -1.14 35.13 8.54
N LEU A 28 -0.43 34.03 8.37
CA LEU A 28 0.98 34.04 7.97
C LEU A 28 1.05 34.10 6.45
N VAL A 29 1.09 35.33 5.92
CA VAL A 29 1.18 35.60 4.49
C VAL A 29 2.53 35.14 3.96
N LEU A 30 2.53 34.04 3.20
CA LEU A 30 3.72 33.52 2.51
C LEU A 30 4.09 34.42 1.33
N HIS A 31 3.09 34.95 0.61
CA HIS A 31 3.27 35.96 -0.43
C HIS A 31 1.94 36.63 -0.80
N ASP A 32 1.89 37.96 -0.80
CA ASP A 32 0.73 38.79 -1.19
C ASP A 32 0.74 39.18 -2.68
N PHE A 33 1.90 39.21 -3.32
CA PHE A 33 2.12 39.52 -4.75
C PHE A 33 1.87 40.97 -5.16
N GLU A 34 1.57 41.86 -4.21
CA GLU A 34 1.61 43.32 -4.42
C GLU A 34 3.02 43.84 -4.74
N ARG A 35 4.07 43.10 -4.37
CA ARG A 35 5.48 43.43 -4.64
C ARG A 35 6.28 42.16 -4.93
N LEU A 36 7.47 42.31 -5.54
CA LEU A 36 8.37 41.17 -5.83
C LEU A 36 8.99 40.54 -4.57
N THR A 37 8.99 41.26 -3.46
CA THR A 37 9.45 40.81 -2.15
C THR A 37 8.26 40.38 -1.29
N SER A 38 8.30 39.15 -0.80
CA SER A 38 7.32 38.67 0.19
C SER A 38 7.33 39.50 1.48
N PRO A 39 6.17 39.68 2.14
CA PRO A 39 6.09 40.25 3.49
C PRO A 39 6.72 39.35 4.56
N THR A 40 6.77 38.02 4.34
CA THR A 40 7.55 37.09 5.19
C THR A 40 9.04 37.14 4.81
N PRO A 41 9.95 37.47 5.75
CA PRO A 41 11.38 37.65 5.46
C PRO A 41 12.08 36.42 4.85
N GLY A 42 12.95 36.66 3.87
CA GLY A 42 13.77 35.65 3.22
C GLY A 42 13.00 34.66 2.32
N VAL A 43 11.69 34.85 2.13
CA VAL A 43 10.92 34.12 1.13
C VAL A 43 11.24 34.66 -0.26
N ALA A 44 11.56 33.75 -1.18
CA ALA A 44 11.97 34.08 -2.54
C ALA A 44 11.32 33.16 -3.57
N MET A 45 10.71 33.77 -4.59
CA MET A 45 10.13 33.10 -5.76
C MET A 45 11.21 32.56 -6.69
N ARG A 46 10.97 31.39 -7.29
CA ARG A 46 11.77 30.82 -8.39
C ARG A 46 11.00 29.77 -9.16
N VAL A 47 11.39 29.53 -10.40
CA VAL A 47 10.97 28.36 -11.18
C VAL A 47 11.93 27.19 -11.02
N TRP A 48 11.49 25.99 -11.40
CA TRP A 48 12.29 24.78 -11.43
C TRP A 48 11.76 23.78 -12.47
N THR A 49 12.64 22.93 -12.97
CA THR A 49 12.32 21.72 -13.77
C THR A 49 12.92 20.50 -13.08
N THR A 50 12.33 19.30 -13.26
CA THR A 50 12.88 18.06 -12.67
C THR A 50 14.29 17.76 -13.18
N ASP A 51 14.53 17.98 -14.47
CA ASP A 51 15.84 17.88 -15.11
C ASP A 51 16.27 19.29 -15.57
N PRO A 52 17.35 19.87 -15.03
CA PRO A 52 17.87 21.18 -15.46
C PRO A 52 18.61 21.14 -16.81
N ASP A 53 19.21 20.00 -17.17
CA ASP A 53 19.98 19.82 -18.41
C ASP A 53 19.05 19.50 -19.59
N ARG A 54 17.87 18.93 -19.30
CA ARG A 54 16.77 18.67 -20.24
C ARG A 54 15.44 19.14 -19.66
N PRO A 55 15.22 20.47 -19.56
CA PRO A 55 13.97 21.02 -19.07
C PRO A 55 12.80 20.48 -19.91
N SER A 56 11.71 20.06 -19.26
CA SER A 56 10.53 19.49 -19.92
C SER A 56 9.60 20.56 -20.53
N GLY A 57 10.13 21.73 -20.85
CA GLY A 57 9.37 22.91 -21.24
C GLY A 57 9.88 24.20 -20.58
N ARG A 58 9.08 25.25 -20.66
CA ARG A 58 9.35 26.58 -20.12
C ARG A 58 8.27 26.99 -19.13
N ILE A 59 8.69 27.65 -18.06
CA ILE A 59 7.81 28.27 -17.08
C ILE A 59 8.38 29.63 -16.67
N SER A 60 7.51 30.63 -16.55
CA SER A 60 7.87 32.01 -16.23
C SER A 60 6.79 32.66 -15.38
N TYR A 61 7.18 33.56 -14.50
CA TYR A 61 6.25 34.35 -13.70
C TYR A 61 6.57 35.85 -13.80
N ARG A 62 5.54 36.66 -13.63
CA ARG A 62 5.63 38.13 -13.47
C ARG A 62 4.49 38.60 -12.57
N LEU A 63 4.62 39.78 -12.00
CA LEU A 63 3.48 40.47 -11.39
C LEU A 63 2.71 41.19 -12.51
N GLU A 64 1.40 41.01 -12.54
CA GLU A 64 0.50 41.76 -13.43
C GLU A 64 -0.52 42.54 -12.61
N ALA A 65 -0.87 43.73 -13.10
CA ALA A 65 -1.95 44.50 -12.52
C ALA A 65 -3.29 43.79 -12.74
N VAL A 66 -4.00 43.52 -11.65
CA VAL A 66 -5.34 42.92 -11.63
C VAL A 66 -6.18 43.64 -10.58
N GLN A 67 -7.50 43.73 -10.79
CA GLN A 67 -8.39 44.17 -9.72
C GLN A 67 -9.05 42.93 -9.09
N ARG A 68 -8.68 42.58 -7.86
CA ARG A 68 -9.34 41.54 -7.06
C ARG A 68 -9.53 42.05 -5.63
N ALA A 69 -10.74 42.50 -5.33
CA ALA A 69 -11.05 43.20 -4.07
C ALA A 69 -10.05 44.36 -3.83
N GLU A 70 -9.27 44.29 -2.75
CA GLU A 70 -8.26 45.30 -2.38
C GLU A 70 -6.90 45.09 -3.09
N SER A 71 -6.64 43.90 -3.63
CA SER A 71 -5.44 43.60 -4.42
C SER A 71 -5.44 44.32 -5.77
N ARG A 72 -4.26 44.82 -6.12
CA ARG A 72 -3.89 45.54 -7.35
C ARG A 72 -2.96 44.73 -8.23
N HIS A 73 -2.27 43.72 -7.69
CA HIS A 73 -1.37 42.86 -8.46
C HIS A 73 -1.49 41.39 -8.05
N ALA A 74 -1.32 40.50 -9.03
CA ALA A 74 -1.24 39.07 -8.80
C ALA A 74 -0.05 38.46 -9.55
N LEU A 75 0.38 37.28 -9.12
CA LEU A 75 1.37 36.50 -9.84
C LEU A 75 0.76 35.88 -11.09
N TYR A 76 1.10 36.38 -12.27
CA TYR A 76 0.82 35.69 -13.53
C TYR A 76 1.90 34.63 -13.77
N LEU A 77 1.52 33.36 -13.65
CA LEU A 77 2.37 32.20 -13.87
C LEU A 77 2.00 31.53 -15.19
N GLN A 78 2.90 31.59 -16.18
CA GLN A 78 2.73 31.01 -17.50
C GLN A 78 3.66 29.80 -17.71
N TYR A 79 3.15 28.75 -18.36
CA TYR A 79 3.89 27.52 -18.64
C TYR A 79 3.62 26.98 -20.05
N HIS A 80 4.59 26.25 -20.59
CA HIS A 80 4.51 25.51 -21.85
C HIS A 80 5.38 24.26 -21.74
N PHE A 81 4.79 23.08 -21.90
CA PHE A 81 5.47 21.79 -21.96
C PHE A 81 5.94 21.49 -23.38
N ASP A 82 7.14 20.92 -23.50
CA ASP A 82 7.62 20.42 -24.80
C ASP A 82 6.76 19.23 -25.28
N PRO A 83 6.62 18.98 -26.60
CA PRO A 83 5.71 17.95 -27.13
C PRO A 83 5.93 16.51 -26.65
N SER A 84 7.09 16.21 -26.07
CA SER A 84 7.42 14.90 -25.46
C SER A 84 7.75 15.01 -23.97
N ALA A 85 7.29 16.06 -23.29
CA ALA A 85 7.54 16.31 -21.88
C ALA A 85 6.95 15.19 -21.00
N THR A 86 7.79 14.51 -20.23
CA THR A 86 7.33 13.50 -19.26
C THR A 86 7.51 13.91 -17.81
N GLU A 87 8.35 14.90 -17.51
CA GLU A 87 8.73 15.25 -16.14
C GLU A 87 8.09 16.56 -15.68
N ALA A 88 8.04 16.75 -14.37
CA ALA A 88 7.41 17.92 -13.78
C ALA A 88 8.25 19.19 -13.96
N MET A 89 7.57 20.32 -13.98
CA MET A 89 8.15 21.63 -13.74
C MET A 89 7.26 22.40 -12.77
N GLY A 90 7.71 23.54 -12.29
CA GLY A 90 6.90 24.30 -11.37
C GLY A 90 7.49 25.61 -10.94
N TRP A 91 6.70 26.29 -10.11
CA TRP A 91 7.06 27.52 -9.43
C TRP A 91 7.06 27.25 -7.93
N GLN A 92 7.97 27.88 -7.20
CA GLN A 92 8.13 27.65 -5.77
C GLN A 92 8.56 28.89 -5.00
N LEU A 93 8.12 28.94 -3.75
CA LEU A 93 8.67 29.80 -2.71
C LEU A 93 9.74 29.02 -1.95
N SER A 94 10.89 29.66 -1.76
CA SER A 94 11.86 29.26 -0.74
C SER A 94 11.32 29.69 0.63
N LEU A 95 11.29 28.79 1.61
CA LEU A 95 10.87 29.07 2.98
C LEU A 95 12.08 28.89 3.91
N PRO A 96 12.68 29.95 4.47
CA PRO A 96 13.92 29.81 5.23
C PRO A 96 13.64 29.36 6.68
N ASN A 97 13.42 28.04 6.88
CA ASN A 97 13.16 27.44 8.19
C ASN A 97 11.82 27.84 8.82
N LEU A 98 10.79 28.00 7.99
CA LEU A 98 9.50 28.50 8.44
C LEU A 98 8.85 27.53 9.44
N ASP A 99 8.35 28.09 10.53
CA ASP A 99 7.46 27.40 11.47
C ASP A 99 6.01 27.79 11.15
N ALA A 100 5.19 26.76 10.91
CA ALA A 100 3.79 26.83 10.58
C ALA A 100 2.92 26.04 11.59
N SER A 101 3.47 25.62 12.73
CA SER A 101 2.77 24.72 13.67
C SER A 101 1.50 25.30 14.30
N ALA A 102 1.35 26.64 14.27
CA ALA A 102 0.16 27.35 14.75
C ALA A 102 -1.04 27.27 13.78
N TYR A 103 -0.80 26.97 12.50
CA TYR A 103 -1.79 27.01 11.42
C TYR A 103 -2.34 25.62 11.10
N ASP A 104 -3.51 25.55 10.47
CA ASP A 104 -4.10 24.28 10.02
C ASP A 104 -4.60 24.30 8.58
N HIS A 105 -4.63 25.45 7.91
CA HIS A 105 -4.96 25.56 6.49
C HIS A 105 -3.92 26.36 5.69
N LEU A 106 -3.78 25.99 4.43
CA LEU A 106 -3.22 26.82 3.37
C LEU A 106 -4.39 27.51 2.66
N GLU A 107 -4.31 28.82 2.49
CA GLU A 107 -5.26 29.58 1.68
C GLU A 107 -4.56 30.30 0.51
N PHE A 108 -5.28 30.46 -0.59
CA PHE A 108 -4.90 31.34 -1.70
C PHE A 108 -6.08 31.58 -2.65
N TRP A 109 -5.94 32.62 -3.46
CA TRP A 109 -6.80 32.88 -4.60
C TRP A 109 -6.13 32.42 -5.90
N ILE A 110 -6.90 31.78 -6.78
CA ILE A 110 -6.43 31.36 -8.11
C ILE A 110 -7.51 31.57 -9.17
N ARG A 111 -7.07 31.82 -10.40
CA ARG A 111 -7.88 31.66 -11.63
C ARG A 111 -7.00 31.27 -12.81
N GLY A 112 -7.57 30.52 -13.75
CA GLY A 112 -6.93 30.17 -15.01
C GLY A 112 -7.11 31.22 -16.11
N ASP A 113 -6.12 31.34 -17.00
CA ASP A 113 -6.22 32.20 -18.19
C ASP A 113 -6.85 31.46 -19.37
N ALA A 114 -8.16 31.67 -19.57
CA ALA A 114 -8.91 31.07 -20.67
C ALA A 114 -8.40 31.46 -22.07
N ARG A 115 -7.57 32.51 -22.22
CA ARG A 115 -7.01 32.93 -23.52
C ARG A 115 -5.86 32.06 -23.99
N VAL A 116 -5.09 31.48 -23.04
CA VAL A 116 -3.94 30.61 -23.33
C VAL A 116 -4.15 29.16 -22.87
N GLY A 117 -5.20 28.89 -22.10
CA GLY A 117 -5.49 27.58 -21.51
C GLY A 117 -5.02 27.47 -20.06
N PHE A 118 -5.55 26.48 -19.33
CA PHE A 118 -5.10 26.12 -17.98
C PHE A 118 -5.60 24.72 -17.61
N ALA A 119 -4.85 23.99 -16.78
CA ALA A 119 -5.30 22.73 -16.23
C ALA A 119 -6.29 23.00 -15.08
N LYS A 120 -7.39 22.25 -15.03
CA LYS A 120 -8.42 22.37 -13.97
C LYS A 120 -7.97 21.82 -12.61
N ALA A 121 -6.84 21.13 -12.56
CA ALA A 121 -6.24 20.61 -11.34
C ALA A 121 -4.76 20.96 -11.25
N LEU A 122 -4.28 21.22 -10.03
CA LEU A 122 -2.91 21.66 -9.75
C LEU A 122 -2.40 20.95 -8.50
N LYS A 123 -1.18 20.40 -8.56
CA LYS A 123 -0.53 19.77 -7.41
C LYS A 123 0.19 20.83 -6.58
N LEU A 124 -0.08 20.84 -5.28
CA LEU A 124 0.57 21.70 -4.29
C LEU A 124 1.49 20.84 -3.43
N GLN A 125 2.66 21.34 -3.06
CA GLN A 125 3.56 20.63 -2.15
C GLN A 125 4.25 21.57 -1.16
N PHE A 126 4.44 21.09 0.07
CA PHE A 126 5.44 21.59 0.99
C PHE A 126 6.59 20.61 1.10
N LYS A 127 7.79 21.10 1.42
CA LYS A 127 8.96 20.26 1.74
C LYS A 127 9.63 20.68 3.04
N GLN A 128 10.12 19.70 3.79
CA GLN A 128 10.91 19.86 5.02
C GLN A 128 12.11 18.88 5.00
N PRO A 129 13.13 19.05 5.86
CA PRO A 129 14.21 18.07 5.99
C PRO A 129 13.69 16.68 6.37
N LEU A 130 14.30 15.63 5.82
CA LEU A 130 14.03 14.27 6.25
C LEU A 130 14.67 14.02 7.63
N ALA A 131 13.86 13.68 8.64
CA ALA A 131 14.35 13.35 9.97
C ALA A 131 15.34 12.17 9.92
N GLY A 132 16.55 12.36 10.47
CA GLY A 132 17.64 11.38 10.42
C GLY A 132 18.35 11.24 9.07
N GLY A 133 17.98 12.04 8.06
CA GLY A 133 18.69 12.12 6.78
C GLY A 133 19.68 13.30 6.72
N PRO A 134 20.47 13.41 5.63
CA PRO A 134 21.28 14.60 5.34
C PRO A 134 20.40 15.86 5.26
N LEU A 135 20.91 17.01 5.71
CA LEU A 135 20.15 18.27 5.74
C LEU A 135 19.63 18.75 4.37
N SER A 136 20.28 18.31 3.28
CA SER A 136 19.87 18.56 1.89
C SER A 136 18.73 17.67 1.41
N LEU A 137 18.51 16.51 2.03
CA LEU A 137 17.48 15.55 1.64
C LEU A 137 16.13 15.98 2.22
N LEU A 138 15.24 16.46 1.35
CA LEU A 138 13.91 16.90 1.75
C LEU A 138 12.87 15.79 1.57
N ARG A 139 12.00 15.63 2.56
CA ARG A 139 10.71 14.96 2.39
C ARG A 139 9.67 15.98 1.94
N GLN A 140 8.70 15.55 1.14
CA GLN A 140 7.58 16.37 0.66
C GLN A 140 6.27 15.84 1.23
N GLY A 141 5.33 16.72 1.54
CA GLY A 141 3.91 16.40 1.64
C GLY A 141 3.14 17.20 0.60
N SER A 142 2.12 16.61 0.00
CA SER A 142 1.45 17.22 -1.14
C SER A 142 -0.04 16.94 -1.17
N THR A 143 -0.77 17.72 -1.97
CA THR A 143 -2.18 17.52 -2.27
C THR A 143 -2.49 18.02 -3.67
N VAL A 144 -3.67 17.70 -4.17
CA VAL A 144 -4.20 18.26 -5.42
C VAL A 144 -5.41 19.13 -5.08
N VAL A 145 -5.45 20.31 -5.68
CA VAL A 145 -6.67 21.09 -5.87
C VAL A 145 -7.21 20.83 -7.27
N ASP A 146 -8.51 20.69 -7.39
CA ASP A 146 -9.24 20.51 -8.63
C ASP A 146 -10.35 21.57 -8.75
N GLY A 147 -11.13 21.52 -9.83
CA GLY A 147 -12.21 22.49 -10.07
C GLY A 147 -11.74 23.93 -10.32
N ILE A 148 -10.47 24.16 -10.71
CA ILE A 148 -10.00 25.48 -11.11
C ILE A 148 -10.77 25.92 -12.37
N THR A 149 -11.23 27.16 -12.37
CA THR A 149 -12.02 27.81 -13.43
C THR A 149 -11.29 29.03 -14.00
N ARG A 150 -11.94 29.72 -14.93
CA ARG A 150 -11.46 31.00 -15.50
C ARG A 150 -11.69 32.19 -14.56
N ASP A 151 -12.47 32.01 -13.50
CA ASP A 151 -12.93 33.05 -12.58
C ASP A 151 -12.17 32.94 -11.25
N TRP A 152 -12.07 34.04 -10.48
CA TRP A 152 -11.35 34.04 -9.20
C TRP A 152 -12.02 33.13 -8.17
N GLN A 153 -11.28 32.14 -7.68
CA GLN A 153 -11.71 31.21 -6.65
C GLN A 153 -10.77 31.29 -5.45
N HIS A 154 -11.36 31.30 -4.25
CA HIS A 154 -10.64 31.07 -3.01
C HIS A 154 -10.53 29.58 -2.73
N PHE A 155 -9.33 29.09 -2.43
CA PHE A 155 -9.10 27.73 -1.96
C PHE A 155 -8.60 27.80 -0.52
N GLU A 156 -9.32 27.14 0.40
CA GLU A 156 -8.89 26.89 1.77
C GLU A 156 -8.66 25.38 1.93
N ILE A 157 -7.45 24.98 2.34
CA ILE A 157 -6.97 23.61 2.19
C ILE A 157 -6.39 23.11 3.51
N PRO A 158 -7.02 22.10 4.16
CA PRO A 158 -6.48 21.47 5.34
C PRO A 158 -5.03 20.98 5.13
N LEU A 159 -4.10 21.50 5.93
CA LEU A 159 -2.70 21.08 5.91
C LEU A 159 -2.56 19.58 6.21
N ARG A 160 -3.51 19.02 6.98
CA ARG A 160 -3.60 17.58 7.29
C ARG A 160 -3.76 16.66 6.07
N TRP A 161 -4.14 17.19 4.90
CA TRP A 161 -4.15 16.41 3.65
C TRP A 161 -2.75 16.15 3.09
N MET A 162 -1.75 16.94 3.47
CA MET A 162 -0.36 16.84 2.99
C MET A 162 0.48 15.92 3.89
N ASN A 163 0.06 14.67 4.00
CA ASN A 163 0.60 13.59 4.87
C ASN A 163 2.14 13.42 4.89
N GLY A 164 2.84 13.81 3.84
CA GLY A 164 4.29 13.76 3.75
C GLY A 164 5.02 14.86 4.54
N ILE A 165 4.31 15.79 5.18
CA ILE A 165 4.85 16.68 6.23
C ILE A 165 4.59 16.05 7.61
N GLN A 166 5.62 15.95 8.45
CA GLN A 166 5.60 15.19 9.70
C GLN A 166 5.24 16.05 10.91
N ASN A 167 5.75 17.28 10.88
CA ASN A 167 5.54 18.37 11.80
C ASN A 167 5.60 19.64 10.94
N TRP A 168 4.73 20.61 11.19
CA TRP A 168 4.66 21.83 10.37
C TRP A 168 5.75 22.84 10.76
N THR A 169 6.97 22.34 10.96
CA THR A 169 8.15 23.13 11.37
C THR A 169 9.30 22.90 10.39
N HIS A 170 10.27 23.82 10.38
CA HIS A 170 11.45 23.77 9.49
C HIS A 170 11.11 23.65 7.99
N LEU A 171 9.95 24.16 7.55
CA LEU A 171 9.57 24.13 6.15
C LEU A 171 10.62 24.85 5.30
N ARG A 172 10.94 24.28 4.14
CA ARG A 172 12.02 24.70 3.22
C ARG A 172 11.49 25.23 1.89
N GLN A 173 10.38 24.69 1.42
CA GLN A 173 9.79 25.03 0.12
C GLN A 173 8.26 24.90 0.19
N PHE A 174 7.55 25.82 -0.47
CA PHE A 174 6.21 25.61 -0.99
C PHE A 174 6.28 25.64 -2.52
N ALA A 175 5.55 24.78 -3.23
CA ALA A 175 5.58 24.79 -4.70
C ALA A 175 4.24 24.40 -5.34
N LEU A 176 3.97 25.05 -6.47
CA LEU A 176 3.00 24.64 -7.47
C LEU A 176 3.71 23.69 -8.45
N VAL A 177 3.19 22.48 -8.60
CA VAL A 177 3.77 21.43 -9.44
C VAL A 177 2.88 21.19 -10.65
N LEU A 178 3.42 21.52 -11.82
CA LEU A 178 2.81 21.23 -13.10
C LEU A 178 3.40 19.91 -13.61
N GLN A 179 2.56 18.90 -13.78
CA GLN A 179 2.97 17.61 -14.31
C GLN A 179 2.36 17.48 -15.72
N PRO A 180 3.16 17.31 -16.79
CA PRO A 180 2.62 17.11 -18.13
C PRO A 180 1.82 15.82 -18.17
N ARG A 181 2.27 14.83 -17.37
CA ARG A 181 1.55 13.62 -16.95
C ARG A 181 0.08 13.95 -16.71
N ARG A 182 -0.17 14.86 -15.75
CA ARG A 182 -1.48 15.20 -15.16
C ARG A 182 -2.23 16.37 -15.77
N SER A 183 -1.66 17.02 -16.78
CA SER A 183 -2.28 18.16 -17.45
C SER A 183 -2.56 17.82 -18.92
N PRO A 184 -3.84 17.69 -19.35
CA PRO A 184 -4.18 17.63 -20.77
C PRO A 184 -3.89 18.96 -21.48
N VAL A 185 -3.57 20.02 -20.73
CA VAL A 185 -3.18 21.33 -21.23
C VAL A 185 -1.66 21.42 -21.22
N THR A 186 -1.07 21.38 -22.42
CA THR A 186 0.39 21.47 -22.60
C THR A 186 0.91 22.91 -22.43
N GLN A 187 0.09 23.92 -22.68
CA GLN A 187 0.42 25.33 -22.47
C GLN A 187 -0.71 26.04 -21.75
N GLY A 188 -0.39 26.87 -20.77
CA GLY A 188 -1.40 27.65 -20.07
C GLY A 188 -0.85 28.70 -19.11
N ALA A 189 -1.75 29.36 -18.40
CA ALA A 189 -1.38 30.28 -17.33
C ALA A 189 -2.42 30.36 -16.21
N TYR A 190 -1.96 30.81 -15.04
CA TYR A 190 -2.77 31.10 -13.86
C TYR A 190 -2.42 32.49 -13.34
N TRP A 191 -3.40 33.18 -12.74
CA TRP A 191 -3.11 34.20 -11.73
C TRP A 191 -3.24 33.56 -10.35
N LEU A 192 -2.24 33.78 -9.49
CA LEU A 192 -2.21 33.37 -8.08
C LEU A 192 -2.08 34.61 -7.20
N ASP A 193 -2.80 34.65 -6.09
CA ASP A 193 -2.89 35.82 -5.21
C ASP A 193 -3.15 35.42 -3.74
N ASP A 194 -2.81 36.29 -2.77
CA ASP A 194 -2.91 36.10 -1.31
C ASP A 194 -2.57 34.68 -0.80
N LEU A 195 -1.32 34.22 -1.00
CA LEU A 195 -0.90 32.91 -0.49
C LEU A 195 -0.55 33.00 1.01
N ALA A 196 -1.38 32.42 1.87
CA ALA A 196 -1.21 32.49 3.33
C ALA A 196 -1.44 31.15 4.05
N LEU A 197 -0.94 31.05 5.27
CA LEU A 197 -1.28 29.98 6.22
C LEU A 197 -2.19 30.55 7.30
N VAL A 198 -3.31 29.88 7.56
CA VAL A 198 -4.36 30.36 8.47
C VAL A 198 -4.79 29.32 9.50
N LYS A 199 -5.43 29.83 10.56
CA LYS A 199 -5.91 29.05 11.69
C LYS A 199 -7.43 29.16 11.78
N THR A 200 -8.13 28.14 11.30
CA THR A 200 -9.61 28.14 11.19
C THR A 200 -10.30 27.45 12.38
N ALA A 201 -9.50 26.83 13.27
CA ALA A 201 -9.92 25.95 14.35
C ALA A 201 -10.68 24.67 13.92
N GLN A 202 -10.94 24.49 12.62
CA GLN A 202 -11.59 23.31 12.05
C GLN A 202 -10.61 22.56 11.13
N SER A 203 -9.53 21.98 11.70
CA SER A 203 -8.38 21.41 10.94
C SER A 203 -8.69 20.31 9.91
N GLY A 204 -9.95 19.96 9.68
CA GLY A 204 -10.43 19.01 8.70
C GLY A 204 -10.12 17.54 9.03
N PRO A 205 -10.76 16.61 8.30
CA PRO A 205 -10.43 15.19 8.39
C PRO A 205 -9.04 14.92 7.77
N SER A 206 -8.33 13.95 8.35
CA SER A 206 -6.99 13.50 7.98
C SER A 206 -7.00 12.08 7.45
N ILE A 207 -6.04 11.71 6.60
CA ILE A 207 -5.85 10.29 6.21
C ILE A 207 -5.48 9.39 7.40
N HIS A 208 -5.09 9.98 8.53
CA HIS A 208 -4.73 9.29 9.77
C HIS A 208 -5.89 9.18 10.77
N ASP A 209 -7.07 9.72 10.44
CA ASP A 209 -8.25 9.58 11.28
C ASP A 209 -8.66 8.10 11.35
N ARG A 210 -8.94 7.64 12.57
CA ARG A 210 -9.33 6.26 12.82
C ARG A 210 -10.83 6.12 12.69
N VAL A 211 -11.28 5.03 12.08
CA VAL A 211 -12.67 4.61 12.23
C VAL A 211 -12.87 4.17 13.68
N ILE A 212 -13.92 4.67 14.32
CA ILE A 212 -14.36 4.21 15.63
C ILE A 212 -15.56 3.28 15.39
N PRO A 213 -15.40 1.94 15.45
CA PRO A 213 -16.52 1.01 15.31
C PRO A 213 -17.43 1.10 16.55
N PRO A 214 -18.68 1.60 16.43
CA PRO A 214 -19.51 1.90 17.60
C PRO A 214 -19.96 0.66 18.37
N ASN A 215 -20.37 -0.43 17.70
CA ASN A 215 -20.81 -1.64 18.39
C ASN A 215 -19.64 -2.33 19.10
N LYS A 216 -18.46 -2.36 18.46
CA LYS A 216 -17.24 -2.86 19.09
C LYS A 216 -16.85 -2.04 20.31
N THR A 217 -16.85 -0.72 20.19
CA THR A 217 -16.53 0.19 21.32
C THR A 217 -17.50 -0.02 22.49
N ALA A 218 -18.81 -0.17 22.21
CA ALA A 218 -19.81 -0.48 23.23
C ALA A 218 -19.66 -1.89 23.83
N TRP A 219 -19.23 -2.87 23.04
CA TRP A 219 -18.96 -4.24 23.50
C TRP A 219 -17.75 -4.29 24.43
N GLU A 220 -16.63 -3.68 24.03
CA GLU A 220 -15.43 -3.56 24.87
C GLU A 220 -15.73 -2.80 26.17
N ALA A 221 -16.45 -1.68 26.11
CA ALA A 221 -16.83 -0.91 27.31
C ALA A 221 -17.65 -1.74 28.31
N LYS A 222 -18.59 -2.58 27.83
CA LYS A 222 -19.37 -3.50 28.67
C LYS A 222 -18.52 -4.59 29.34
N LEU A 223 -17.37 -4.95 28.75
CA LEU A 223 -16.43 -5.93 29.30
C LEU A 223 -15.38 -5.30 30.24
N GLY A 224 -15.35 -3.98 30.39
CA GLY A 224 -14.32 -3.27 31.17
C GLY A 224 -13.12 -2.77 30.35
N GLY A 225 -13.23 -2.76 29.02
CA GLY A 225 -12.22 -2.22 28.10
C GLY A 225 -11.55 -3.26 27.21
N LYS A 226 -10.59 -2.80 26.37
CA LYS A 226 -9.95 -3.63 25.35
C LYS A 226 -9.15 -4.81 25.91
N GLU A 227 -8.47 -4.61 27.03
CA GLU A 227 -7.68 -5.66 27.70
C GLU A 227 -8.60 -6.75 28.27
N ALA A 228 -9.67 -6.34 28.97
CA ALA A 228 -10.68 -7.24 29.50
C ALA A 228 -11.48 -7.99 28.41
N ALA A 229 -11.49 -7.51 27.18
CA ALA A 229 -12.08 -8.22 26.04
C ALA A 229 -11.23 -9.41 25.53
N GLN A 230 -9.93 -9.48 25.81
CA GLN A 230 -9.02 -10.52 25.28
C GLN A 230 -9.46 -11.97 25.59
N PRO A 231 -9.92 -12.33 26.80
CA PRO A 231 -10.46 -13.66 27.07
C PRO A 231 -11.72 -13.99 26.24
N HIS A 232 -12.57 -13.00 25.98
CA HIS A 232 -13.79 -13.16 25.17
C HIS A 232 -13.46 -13.31 23.68
N ILE A 233 -12.46 -12.57 23.18
CA ILE A 233 -11.91 -12.76 21.83
C ILE A 233 -11.33 -14.16 21.70
N ARG A 234 -10.51 -14.60 22.67
CA ARG A 234 -9.92 -15.95 22.69
C ARG A 234 -10.97 -17.06 22.66
N ALA A 235 -12.08 -16.90 23.40
CA ALA A 235 -13.17 -17.86 23.40
C ALA A 235 -13.86 -18.01 22.03
N ARG A 236 -13.76 -17.01 21.15
CA ARG A 236 -14.28 -17.04 19.77
C ARG A 236 -13.33 -17.73 18.78
N LEU A 237 -12.08 -18.02 19.14
CA LEU A 237 -11.12 -18.68 18.25
C LEU A 237 -11.40 -20.17 18.10
N ALA A 238 -11.24 -20.68 16.89
CA ALA A 238 -11.45 -22.08 16.54
C ALA A 238 -10.47 -23.07 17.20
N GLY A 239 -9.28 -22.61 17.64
CA GLY A 239 -8.33 -23.43 18.39
C GLY A 239 -7.25 -22.62 19.11
N TRP A 240 -6.34 -23.32 19.80
CA TRP A 240 -5.22 -22.74 20.54
C TRP A 240 -4.04 -23.73 20.57
N PRO A 241 -2.77 -23.28 20.49
CA PRO A 241 -1.62 -24.17 20.59
C PRO A 241 -1.47 -24.71 22.02
N LYS A 242 -0.97 -25.95 22.17
CA LYS A 242 -0.68 -26.56 23.48
C LYS A 242 0.76 -26.32 23.91
N ARG A 243 1.68 -26.28 22.94
CA ARG A 243 3.11 -26.02 23.11
C ARG A 243 3.49 -24.76 22.36
N LEU A 244 4.38 -23.96 22.96
CA LEU A 244 5.05 -22.88 22.23
C LEU A 244 5.98 -23.47 21.16
N LEU A 245 6.78 -24.48 21.52
CA LEU A 245 7.79 -25.06 20.66
C LEU A 245 7.57 -26.54 20.39
N VAL A 246 7.85 -26.95 19.16
CA VAL A 246 8.01 -28.35 18.76
C VAL A 246 9.51 -28.63 18.64
N PRO A 247 10.07 -29.57 19.41
CA PRO A 247 11.47 -29.97 19.27
C PRO A 247 11.80 -30.39 17.84
N SER A 248 12.91 -29.92 17.28
CA SER A 248 13.32 -30.23 15.90
C SER A 248 13.48 -31.75 15.65
N MET A 249 13.80 -32.53 16.68
CA MET A 249 13.86 -34.00 16.64
C MET A 249 12.49 -34.69 16.45
N GLU A 250 11.36 -34.00 16.68
CA GLU A 250 10.02 -34.49 16.35
C GLU A 250 9.62 -34.23 14.88
N LEU A 251 10.44 -33.48 14.13
CA LEU A 251 10.17 -33.17 12.72
C LEU A 251 10.69 -34.31 11.82
N PRO A 252 9.96 -34.70 10.76
CA PRO A 252 10.39 -35.77 9.88
C PRO A 252 11.75 -35.49 9.23
N LYS A 253 12.60 -36.53 9.13
CA LYS A 253 13.91 -36.46 8.46
C LYS A 253 13.84 -36.51 6.94
N ASP A 254 12.76 -37.07 6.40
CA ASP A 254 12.47 -37.02 4.97
C ASP A 254 11.92 -35.63 4.58
N ASP A 255 12.40 -35.09 3.47
CA ASP A 255 12.07 -33.74 3.00
C ASP A 255 10.59 -33.58 2.61
N GLN A 256 10.01 -34.58 1.95
CA GLN A 256 8.59 -34.52 1.59
C GLN A 256 7.72 -34.62 2.85
N ALA A 257 7.99 -35.58 3.73
CA ALA A 257 7.27 -35.75 4.99
C ALA A 257 7.38 -34.51 5.90
N PHE A 258 8.51 -33.80 5.89
CA PHE A 258 8.68 -32.54 6.61
C PHE A 258 7.80 -31.42 6.05
N LEU A 259 7.73 -31.27 4.72
CA LEU A 259 6.87 -30.26 4.08
C LEU A 259 5.38 -30.58 4.26
N GLU A 260 4.99 -31.85 4.19
CA GLU A 260 3.64 -32.31 4.51
C GLU A 260 3.28 -32.08 5.99
N ARG A 261 4.24 -32.26 6.91
CA ARG A 261 4.08 -31.94 8.33
C ARG A 261 3.91 -30.43 8.55
N LEU A 262 4.73 -29.62 7.89
CA LEU A 262 4.62 -28.15 7.94
C LEU A 262 3.27 -27.68 7.41
N ALA A 263 2.83 -28.18 6.26
CA ALA A 263 1.54 -27.80 5.67
C ALA A 263 0.36 -28.14 6.61
N ARG A 264 0.41 -29.30 7.26
CA ARG A 264 -0.58 -29.73 8.27
C ARG A 264 -0.61 -28.80 9.48
N ASP A 265 0.54 -28.43 10.03
CA ASP A 265 0.59 -27.58 11.22
C ASP A 265 0.24 -26.12 10.89
N THR A 266 0.68 -25.57 9.76
CA THR A 266 0.27 -24.23 9.28
C THR A 266 -1.23 -24.16 9.00
N TRP A 267 -1.84 -25.18 8.37
CA TRP A 267 -3.30 -25.24 8.22
C TRP A 267 -4.02 -25.28 9.57
N ARG A 268 -3.53 -26.08 10.53
CA ARG A 268 -4.08 -26.11 11.89
C ARG A 268 -4.03 -24.72 12.55
N GLY A 269 -2.98 -23.93 12.31
CA GLY A 269 -2.89 -22.54 12.76
C GLY A 269 -3.93 -21.62 12.11
N LEU A 270 -4.00 -21.58 10.79
CA LEU A 270 -4.96 -20.77 10.03
C LEU A 270 -6.41 -21.10 10.40
N ALA A 271 -6.73 -22.39 10.48
CA ALA A 271 -8.04 -22.88 10.88
C ALA A 271 -8.35 -22.56 12.36
N ALA A 272 -7.35 -22.53 13.25
CA ALA A 272 -7.52 -22.22 14.67
C ALA A 272 -7.68 -20.72 14.95
N PHE A 273 -6.94 -19.86 14.24
CA PHE A 273 -7.00 -18.40 14.37
C PHE A 273 -8.02 -17.75 13.42
N SER A 274 -9.13 -18.45 13.21
CA SER A 274 -10.33 -17.90 12.58
C SER A 274 -11.44 -17.72 13.63
N ASP A 275 -12.22 -16.65 13.50
CA ASP A 275 -13.39 -16.39 14.35
C ASP A 275 -14.50 -17.43 14.08
N ARG A 276 -14.98 -18.14 15.10
CA ARG A 276 -15.99 -19.20 14.93
C ARG A 276 -17.35 -18.70 14.43
N ALA A 277 -17.74 -17.47 14.77
CA ALA A 277 -19.07 -16.95 14.45
C ALA A 277 -19.11 -16.39 13.02
N HIS A 278 -18.05 -15.72 12.58
CA HIS A 278 -17.96 -15.06 11.28
C HIS A 278 -17.04 -15.77 10.28
N SER A 279 -16.32 -16.81 10.68
CA SER A 279 -15.42 -17.59 9.81
C SER A 279 -14.41 -16.73 9.05
N LEU A 280 -13.98 -15.62 9.67
CA LEU A 280 -12.95 -14.71 9.18
C LEU A 280 -11.61 -15.00 9.87
N PRO A 281 -10.48 -15.02 9.12
CA PRO A 281 -9.15 -15.18 9.71
C PRO A 281 -8.78 -13.92 10.50
N LEU A 282 -8.19 -14.06 11.68
CA LEU A 282 -7.62 -12.92 12.40
C LEU A 282 -6.27 -12.56 11.81
N ASP A 283 -5.95 -11.27 11.75
CA ASP A 283 -4.73 -10.77 11.13
C ASP A 283 -3.45 -11.19 11.86
N THR A 284 -3.43 -11.03 13.18
CA THR A 284 -2.24 -11.24 14.01
C THR A 284 -2.60 -11.90 15.33
N VAL A 285 -1.90 -12.98 15.70
CA VAL A 285 -1.85 -13.47 17.09
C VAL A 285 -0.41 -13.43 17.57
N ARG A 286 -0.17 -12.79 18.72
CA ARG A 286 1.16 -12.63 19.33
C ARG A 286 1.28 -13.50 20.55
N PHE A 287 2.22 -14.43 20.49
CA PHE A 287 2.78 -15.11 21.65
C PHE A 287 4.05 -14.33 22.01
N ASN A 288 4.34 -14.10 23.30
CA ASN A 288 5.61 -13.45 23.66
C ASN A 288 6.72 -14.49 23.73
N ASP A 289 6.54 -15.44 24.66
CA ASP A 289 7.44 -16.53 25.02
C ASP A 289 6.64 -17.68 25.69
N SER A 290 5.32 -17.65 25.56
CA SER A 290 4.38 -18.57 26.19
C SER A 290 3.06 -18.65 25.43
N VAL A 291 2.39 -19.80 25.50
CA VAL A 291 1.01 -20.02 25.04
C VAL A 291 -0.03 -19.78 26.12
N ALA A 292 0.38 -19.36 27.31
CA ALA A 292 -0.52 -19.02 28.40
C ALA A 292 -1.28 -17.71 28.09
N PRO A 293 -2.62 -17.66 28.19
CA PRO A 293 -3.43 -16.58 27.61
C PRO A 293 -3.04 -15.17 28.08
N GLU A 294 -2.72 -15.02 29.36
CA GLU A 294 -2.29 -13.79 30.01
C GLU A 294 -0.94 -13.24 29.51
N ARG A 295 -0.19 -14.04 28.74
CA ARG A 295 1.07 -13.66 28.08
C ARG A 295 0.93 -13.56 26.55
N THR A 296 -0.31 -13.54 26.04
CA THR A 296 -0.62 -13.44 24.60
C THR A 296 -1.49 -12.22 24.28
N TRP A 297 -1.46 -11.80 23.02
CA TRP A 297 -2.35 -10.76 22.51
C TRP A 297 -2.93 -11.15 21.15
N ILE A 298 -4.24 -10.97 21.00
CA ILE A 298 -5.01 -11.34 19.83
C ILE A 298 -5.50 -10.07 19.13
N GLY A 299 -5.11 -9.91 17.86
CA GLY A 299 -5.64 -8.88 16.97
C GLY A 299 -6.97 -9.32 16.37
N ASP A 300 -8.06 -8.85 16.96
CA ASP A 300 -9.47 -9.12 16.65
C ASP A 300 -10.00 -8.40 15.40
N TYR A 301 -9.12 -8.20 14.43
CA TYR A 301 -9.39 -7.57 13.14
C TYR A 301 -8.81 -8.44 12.02
N THR A 302 -9.29 -8.19 10.80
CA THR A 302 -8.79 -8.83 9.58
C THR A 302 -8.58 -7.77 8.50
N ASN A 303 -7.93 -8.17 7.43
CA ASN A 303 -7.75 -7.36 6.23
C ASN A 303 -8.24 -8.11 4.98
N VAL A 304 -8.50 -7.38 3.90
CA VAL A 304 -9.11 -7.92 2.68
C VAL A 304 -8.20 -8.94 1.98
N THR A 305 -6.87 -8.73 2.00
CA THR A 305 -5.88 -9.73 1.54
C THR A 305 -5.99 -11.02 2.33
N ASN A 306 -6.06 -10.97 3.67
CA ASN A 306 -6.17 -12.16 4.52
C ASN A 306 -7.44 -12.97 4.23
N ILE A 307 -8.57 -12.31 3.98
CA ILE A 307 -9.81 -13.00 3.59
C ILE A 307 -9.61 -13.70 2.24
N GLY A 308 -9.07 -13.00 1.24
CA GLY A 308 -8.77 -13.56 -0.07
C GLY A 308 -7.87 -14.78 -0.01
N LEU A 309 -6.73 -14.66 0.68
CA LEU A 309 -5.80 -15.75 0.88
C LEU A 309 -6.39 -16.91 1.70
N TYR A 310 -7.27 -16.64 2.67
CA TYR A 310 -7.95 -17.70 3.44
C TYR A 310 -8.91 -18.54 2.60
N LEU A 311 -9.62 -17.94 1.62
CA LEU A 311 -10.37 -18.71 0.61
C LEU A 311 -9.45 -19.67 -0.15
N ILE A 312 -8.26 -19.21 -0.56
CA ILE A 312 -7.25 -20.04 -1.22
C ILE A 312 -6.71 -21.12 -0.27
N ASN A 313 -6.47 -20.81 1.00
CA ASN A 313 -5.98 -21.76 2.00
C ASN A 313 -6.95 -22.92 2.24
N ILE A 314 -8.27 -22.66 2.26
CA ILE A 314 -9.28 -23.72 2.41
C ILE A 314 -9.18 -24.71 1.24
N ILE A 315 -8.98 -24.20 0.02
CA ILE A 315 -8.81 -25.01 -1.19
C ILE A 315 -7.46 -25.74 -1.15
N ALA A 316 -6.38 -25.06 -0.79
CA ALA A 316 -5.07 -25.66 -0.59
C ALA A 316 -5.10 -26.82 0.43
N ALA A 317 -5.82 -26.66 1.54
CA ALA A 317 -6.02 -27.69 2.55
C ALA A 317 -6.79 -28.90 2.00
N ARG A 318 -7.84 -28.68 1.18
CA ARG A 318 -8.57 -29.74 0.46
C ARG A 318 -7.64 -30.51 -0.49
N GLU A 319 -6.91 -29.82 -1.36
CA GLU A 319 -6.01 -30.43 -2.35
C GLU A 319 -4.83 -31.17 -1.70
N LEU A 320 -4.40 -30.73 -0.52
CA LEU A 320 -3.40 -31.43 0.30
C LEU A 320 -3.98 -32.65 1.05
N GLY A 321 -5.30 -32.80 1.13
CA GLY A 321 -5.96 -33.86 1.91
C GLY A 321 -5.97 -33.61 3.42
N LEU A 322 -5.91 -32.34 3.84
CA LEU A 322 -5.95 -31.91 5.24
C LEU A 322 -7.38 -31.70 5.77
N ILE A 323 -8.34 -31.48 4.86
CA ILE A 323 -9.79 -31.45 5.08
C ILE A 323 -10.48 -32.11 3.90
N ASP A 324 -11.71 -32.58 4.09
CA ASP A 324 -12.52 -33.15 3.01
C ASP A 324 -13.24 -32.07 2.15
N PRO A 325 -13.79 -32.43 0.98
CA PRO A 325 -14.47 -31.46 0.11
C PRO A 325 -15.74 -30.81 0.71
N HIS A 326 -16.43 -31.49 1.62
CA HIS A 326 -17.62 -30.95 2.28
C HIS A 326 -17.22 -29.90 3.32
N GLU A 327 -16.24 -30.20 4.19
CA GLU A 327 -15.68 -29.23 5.13
C GLU A 327 -15.12 -28.00 4.39
N ALA A 328 -14.43 -28.20 3.26
CA ALA A 328 -13.94 -27.12 2.43
C ALA A 328 -15.06 -26.22 1.89
N GLN A 329 -16.14 -26.82 1.36
CA GLN A 329 -17.29 -26.07 0.87
C GLN A 329 -18.04 -25.33 1.99
N GLU A 330 -18.22 -25.94 3.16
CA GLU A 330 -18.87 -25.29 4.31
C GLU A 330 -18.05 -24.08 4.79
N ARG A 331 -16.73 -24.24 4.96
CA ARG A 331 -15.83 -23.14 5.34
C ARG A 331 -15.87 -21.99 4.36
N LEU A 332 -15.76 -22.29 3.05
CA LEU A 332 -15.87 -21.27 1.99
C LEU A 332 -17.23 -20.55 2.08
N SER A 333 -18.34 -21.29 2.16
CA SER A 333 -19.68 -20.70 2.26
C SER A 333 -19.80 -19.75 3.44
N ARG A 334 -19.37 -20.15 4.63
CA ARG A 334 -19.46 -19.32 5.84
C ARG A 334 -18.59 -18.06 5.79
N THR A 335 -17.39 -18.16 5.19
CA THR A 335 -16.54 -16.97 4.95
C THR A 335 -17.21 -16.03 3.94
N LEU A 336 -17.84 -16.55 2.88
CA LEU A 336 -18.63 -15.76 1.93
C LEU A 336 -19.87 -15.11 2.58
N ASP A 337 -20.58 -15.80 3.48
CA ASP A 337 -21.74 -15.27 4.21
C ASP A 337 -21.36 -14.02 5.04
N SER A 338 -20.17 -14.03 5.65
CA SER A 338 -19.64 -12.87 6.38
C SER A 338 -19.11 -11.78 5.45
N LEU A 339 -18.47 -12.16 4.35
CA LEU A 339 -17.97 -11.23 3.32
C LEU A 339 -19.10 -10.44 2.66
N GLU A 340 -20.23 -11.09 2.36
CA GLU A 340 -21.45 -10.47 1.82
C GLU A 340 -22.13 -9.49 2.81
N ARG A 341 -21.78 -9.54 4.10
CA ARG A 341 -22.31 -8.66 5.16
C ARG A 341 -21.41 -7.46 5.50
N LEU A 342 -20.18 -7.38 4.97
CA LEU A 342 -19.26 -6.28 5.26
C LEU A 342 -19.71 -4.98 4.56
N GLU A 343 -19.50 -3.84 5.22
CA GLU A 343 -19.70 -2.51 4.60
C GLU A 343 -18.76 -2.34 3.39
N THR A 344 -19.26 -1.80 2.27
CA THR A 344 -18.48 -1.62 1.02
C THR A 344 -18.60 -0.20 0.49
N TRP A 345 -17.63 0.23 -0.31
CA TRP A 345 -17.69 1.46 -1.10
C TRP A 345 -17.52 1.14 -2.58
N GLN A 346 -18.53 1.47 -3.40
CA GLN A 346 -18.57 1.17 -4.84
C GLN A 346 -18.20 -0.30 -5.18
N GLY A 347 -18.78 -1.25 -4.43
CA GLY A 347 -18.52 -2.69 -4.58
C GLY A 347 -17.19 -3.18 -3.99
N PHE A 348 -16.25 -2.29 -3.68
CA PHE A 348 -14.99 -2.65 -3.02
C PHE A 348 -15.10 -2.68 -1.49
N PHE A 349 -14.25 -3.50 -0.87
CA PHE A 349 -14.12 -3.60 0.58
C PHE A 349 -13.08 -2.60 1.12
N PHE A 350 -13.34 -2.07 2.32
CA PHE A 350 -12.36 -1.29 3.08
C PHE A 350 -11.21 -2.19 3.54
N ASN A 351 -9.99 -1.66 3.66
CA ASN A 351 -8.82 -2.49 3.91
C ASN A 351 -8.91 -3.36 5.19
N TYR A 352 -9.52 -2.84 6.27
CA TYR A 352 -9.62 -3.55 7.56
C TYR A 352 -11.04 -3.56 8.14
N TYR A 353 -11.37 -4.66 8.82
CA TYR A 353 -12.62 -4.90 9.55
C TYR A 353 -12.38 -5.56 10.90
N ASP A 354 -13.28 -5.33 11.86
CA ASP A 354 -13.36 -6.07 13.12
C ASP A 354 -13.96 -7.47 12.90
N THR A 355 -13.31 -8.53 13.37
CA THR A 355 -13.81 -9.91 13.18
C THR A 355 -14.98 -10.26 14.11
N THR A 356 -15.18 -9.50 15.18
CA THR A 356 -16.20 -9.76 16.20
C THR A 356 -17.53 -9.08 15.91
N THR A 357 -17.53 -7.90 15.28
CA THR A 357 -18.73 -7.11 14.94
C THR A 357 -18.96 -6.88 13.44
N LEU A 358 -17.99 -7.22 12.57
CA LEU A 358 -18.00 -6.94 11.13
C LEU A 358 -17.94 -5.45 10.73
N GLU A 359 -17.74 -4.56 11.70
CA GLU A 359 -17.59 -3.13 11.44
C GLU A 359 -16.25 -2.84 10.77
N ARG A 360 -16.22 -1.97 9.76
CA ARG A 360 -14.95 -1.54 9.17
C ARG A 360 -14.13 -0.76 10.20
N THR A 361 -12.81 -0.95 10.16
CA THR A 361 -11.83 -0.24 10.99
C THR A 361 -10.93 0.68 10.16
N SER A 362 -11.14 0.72 8.84
CA SER A 362 -10.44 1.56 7.85
C SER A 362 -11.41 2.50 7.09
N HIS A 363 -10.92 3.67 6.70
CA HIS A 363 -11.56 4.54 5.68
C HIS A 363 -10.93 4.36 4.28
N PHE A 364 -9.86 3.58 4.19
CA PHE A 364 -9.08 3.37 2.98
C PHE A 364 -9.53 2.09 2.27
N VAL A 365 -9.76 2.20 0.95
CA VAL A 365 -9.97 1.10 0.02
C VAL A 365 -8.69 0.93 -0.79
N SER A 366 -8.13 -0.28 -0.81
CA SER A 366 -6.78 -0.55 -1.32
C SER A 366 -6.83 -1.39 -2.59
N PHE A 367 -6.14 -0.94 -3.64
CA PHE A 367 -6.12 -1.64 -4.94
C PHE A 367 -5.54 -3.06 -4.82
N VAL A 368 -4.43 -3.22 -4.09
CA VAL A 368 -3.73 -4.52 -3.97
C VAL A 368 -4.50 -5.47 -3.06
N ASP A 369 -5.08 -4.99 -1.97
CA ASP A 369 -5.84 -5.86 -1.08
C ASP A 369 -7.12 -6.38 -1.76
N SER A 370 -7.83 -5.52 -2.50
CA SER A 370 -8.95 -5.95 -3.35
C SER A 370 -8.51 -6.97 -4.39
N ALA A 371 -7.37 -6.76 -5.06
CA ALA A 371 -6.86 -7.72 -6.05
C ALA A 371 -6.59 -9.12 -5.46
N TRP A 372 -6.08 -9.21 -4.23
CA TRP A 372 -5.88 -10.49 -3.54
C TRP A 372 -7.19 -11.16 -3.12
N LEU A 373 -8.23 -10.40 -2.77
CA LEU A 373 -9.56 -10.95 -2.59
C LEU A 373 -10.16 -11.45 -3.91
N SER A 374 -10.09 -10.66 -4.98
CA SER A 374 -10.53 -11.05 -6.32
C SER A 374 -9.82 -12.33 -6.77
N ALA A 375 -8.52 -12.49 -6.51
CA ALA A 375 -7.80 -13.73 -6.79
C ALA A 375 -8.33 -14.93 -5.98
N GLY A 376 -8.60 -14.75 -4.69
CA GLY A 376 -9.21 -15.78 -3.84
C GLY A 376 -10.61 -16.19 -4.31
N LEU A 377 -11.43 -15.23 -4.74
CA LEU A 377 -12.78 -15.49 -5.30
C LEU A 377 -12.72 -16.20 -6.66
N ILE A 378 -11.77 -15.84 -7.53
CA ILE A 378 -11.50 -16.51 -8.82
C ILE A 378 -11.14 -17.98 -8.58
N ILE A 379 -10.20 -18.24 -7.66
CA ILE A 379 -9.79 -19.60 -7.34
C ILE A 379 -10.96 -20.37 -6.69
N ALA A 380 -11.74 -19.74 -5.82
CA ALA A 380 -12.91 -20.36 -5.19
C ALA A 380 -14.01 -20.76 -6.20
N ARG A 381 -14.32 -19.92 -7.20
CA ARG A 381 -15.33 -20.29 -8.22
C ARG A 381 -14.88 -21.46 -9.10
N ASN A 382 -13.60 -21.52 -9.45
CA ASN A 382 -13.06 -22.58 -10.32
C ASN A 382 -12.79 -23.88 -9.54
N ALA A 383 -12.48 -23.79 -8.25
CA ALA A 383 -12.24 -24.95 -7.39
C ALA A 383 -13.51 -25.55 -6.77
N THR A 384 -14.59 -24.77 -6.63
CA THR A 384 -15.84 -25.17 -5.97
C THR A 384 -17.07 -24.67 -6.75
N PRO A 385 -17.52 -25.41 -7.80
CA PRO A 385 -18.59 -24.95 -8.69
C PRO A 385 -19.91 -24.58 -8.00
N ALA A 386 -20.24 -25.23 -6.87
CA ALA A 386 -21.44 -24.92 -6.08
C ALA A 386 -21.46 -23.49 -5.49
N LEU A 387 -20.32 -22.81 -5.42
CA LEU A 387 -20.18 -21.42 -4.93
C LEU A 387 -19.86 -20.44 -6.06
N ALA A 388 -19.72 -20.91 -7.31
CA ALA A 388 -19.20 -20.11 -8.43
C ALA A 388 -20.04 -18.87 -8.74
N GLU A 389 -21.37 -18.95 -8.63
CA GLU A 389 -22.26 -17.81 -8.84
C GLU A 389 -22.07 -16.74 -7.76
N ARG A 390 -21.97 -17.14 -6.47
CA ARG A 390 -21.73 -16.20 -5.34
C ARG A 390 -20.42 -15.45 -5.54
N CYS A 391 -19.34 -16.19 -5.81
CA CYS A 391 -18.03 -15.62 -6.08
C CYS A 391 -18.05 -14.69 -7.30
N THR A 392 -18.77 -15.06 -8.37
CA THR A 392 -18.89 -14.21 -9.57
C THR A 392 -19.59 -12.89 -9.28
N ARG A 393 -20.71 -12.88 -8.53
CA ARG A 393 -21.36 -11.62 -8.10
C ARG A 393 -20.44 -10.72 -7.26
N LEU A 394 -19.54 -11.31 -6.45
CA LEU A 394 -18.55 -10.57 -5.67
C LEU A 394 -17.38 -10.04 -6.51
N ILE A 395 -17.00 -10.73 -7.60
CA ILE A 395 -15.99 -10.29 -8.57
C ILE A 395 -16.54 -9.19 -9.48
N ASP A 396 -17.79 -9.30 -9.93
CA ASP A 396 -18.36 -8.43 -10.96
C ASP A 396 -18.72 -7.04 -10.46
N ARG A 397 -19.00 -6.89 -9.16
CA ARG A 397 -19.23 -5.60 -8.51
C ARG A 397 -17.95 -4.76 -8.31
N GLU A 398 -16.76 -5.35 -8.48
CA GLU A 398 -15.48 -4.63 -8.39
C GLU A 398 -15.11 -4.04 -9.77
N ASP A 399 -15.14 -2.70 -9.88
CA ASP A 399 -14.65 -1.98 -11.06
C ASP A 399 -13.27 -1.36 -10.82
N TYR A 400 -12.22 -2.07 -11.24
CA TYR A 400 -10.84 -1.64 -11.08
C TYR A 400 -10.52 -0.36 -11.89
N GLY A 401 -11.39 0.06 -12.82
CA GLY A 401 -11.31 1.36 -13.46
C GLY A 401 -11.29 2.54 -12.47
N VAL A 402 -11.88 2.39 -11.26
CA VAL A 402 -11.81 3.41 -10.21
C VAL A 402 -10.37 3.69 -9.73
N PHE A 403 -9.50 2.68 -9.79
CA PHE A 403 -8.10 2.79 -9.42
C PHE A 403 -7.20 3.20 -10.59
N TYR A 404 -7.69 3.20 -11.82
CA TYR A 404 -6.89 3.58 -12.98
C TYR A 404 -6.72 5.11 -13.05
N ASP A 405 -5.47 5.54 -13.14
CA ASP A 405 -5.08 6.91 -13.48
C ASP A 405 -4.79 6.93 -15.00
N PRO A 406 -5.75 7.29 -15.88
CA PRO A 406 -5.63 7.18 -17.34
C PRO A 406 -4.56 8.11 -17.94
N VAL A 407 -4.02 8.95 -17.08
CA VAL A 407 -3.19 10.11 -17.32
C VAL A 407 -1.73 9.77 -16.99
N GLU A 408 -1.48 9.08 -15.87
CA GLU A 408 -0.19 8.40 -15.65
C GLU A 408 -0.11 7.03 -16.35
N GLN A 409 -1.26 6.47 -16.77
CA GLN A 409 -1.49 5.10 -17.25
C GLN A 409 -1.10 4.03 -16.21
N LEU A 410 -1.35 4.32 -14.93
CA LEU A 410 -0.95 3.49 -13.79
C LEU A 410 -2.11 3.33 -12.80
N MET A 411 -2.08 2.25 -12.01
CA MET A 411 -3.05 2.04 -10.93
C MET A 411 -2.64 2.84 -9.70
N MET A 412 -3.56 3.59 -9.10
CA MET A 412 -3.33 4.28 -7.83
C MET A 412 -3.19 3.28 -6.66
N HIS A 413 -2.54 3.70 -5.58
CA HIS A 413 -2.39 2.87 -4.38
C HIS A 413 -3.74 2.54 -3.72
N GLY A 414 -4.68 3.51 -3.73
CA GLY A 414 -6.07 3.30 -3.36
C GLY A 414 -6.82 4.61 -3.11
N TYR A 415 -7.90 4.56 -2.33
CA TYR A 415 -8.83 5.69 -2.15
C TYR A 415 -9.22 5.90 -0.68
N TYR A 416 -9.21 7.16 -0.22
CA TYR A 416 -9.68 7.58 1.10
C TYR A 416 -11.13 8.07 1.01
N VAL A 417 -12.07 7.22 1.43
CA VAL A 417 -13.51 7.42 1.24
C VAL A 417 -14.06 8.58 2.06
N HIS A 418 -13.48 8.88 3.24
CA HIS A 418 -13.90 9.99 4.08
C HIS A 418 -13.34 11.36 3.66
N LEU A 419 -12.35 11.38 2.75
CA LEU A 419 -11.77 12.60 2.18
C LEU A 419 -12.20 12.86 0.74
N PRO A 420 -13.19 12.10 0.22
CA PRO A 420 -13.30 11.67 -1.19
C PRO A 420 -12.04 11.88 -2.07
N ARG A 421 -10.90 11.27 -1.69
CA ARG A 421 -9.60 11.53 -2.34
C ARG A 421 -8.82 10.27 -2.69
N ARG A 422 -8.22 10.28 -3.89
CA ARG A 422 -7.20 9.31 -4.34
C ARG A 422 -5.95 9.40 -3.46
N SER A 423 -5.25 8.28 -3.28
CA SER A 423 -3.91 8.26 -2.70
C SER A 423 -2.90 9.06 -3.54
N GLU A 424 -1.84 9.61 -2.93
CA GLU A 424 -0.79 10.34 -3.68
C GLU A 424 -0.07 9.46 -4.72
N PHE A 425 0.16 8.18 -4.39
CA PHE A 425 1.05 7.28 -5.14
C PHE A 425 0.30 6.37 -6.10
N ASN A 426 0.99 5.99 -7.18
CA ASN A 426 0.57 4.98 -8.14
C ASN A 426 1.59 3.82 -8.16
N TYR A 427 1.13 2.59 -8.38
CA TYR A 427 1.96 1.41 -8.57
C TYR A 427 2.65 1.47 -9.94
N GLY A 428 3.91 1.93 -9.94
CA GLY A 428 4.68 2.23 -11.14
C GLY A 428 5.87 1.31 -11.43
N LEU A 429 6.04 0.21 -10.72
CA LEU A 429 7.12 -0.77 -10.94
C LEU A 429 6.48 -2.14 -11.23
N LEU A 430 6.93 -2.82 -12.30
CA LEU A 430 6.34 -4.10 -12.70
C LEU A 430 6.63 -5.21 -11.68
N TYR A 431 7.87 -5.25 -11.17
CA TYR A 431 8.33 -6.37 -10.35
C TYR A 431 8.03 -6.16 -8.86
N SER A 432 6.74 -6.01 -8.55
CA SER A 432 6.20 -6.03 -7.18
C SER A 432 4.93 -6.89 -7.09
N GLU A 433 4.41 -7.06 -5.88
CA GLU A 433 3.14 -7.74 -5.58
C GLU A 433 1.94 -7.19 -6.36
N ALA A 434 1.89 -5.87 -6.60
CA ALA A 434 0.77 -5.18 -7.24
C ALA A 434 0.50 -5.60 -8.70
N ARG A 435 1.44 -6.28 -9.37
CA ARG A 435 1.27 -6.74 -10.75
C ARG A 435 0.09 -7.70 -10.92
N LEU A 436 -0.29 -8.44 -9.88
CA LEU A 436 -1.46 -9.32 -9.88
C LEU A 436 -2.76 -8.52 -10.13
N GLY A 437 -2.97 -7.42 -9.39
CA GLY A 437 -4.15 -6.57 -9.58
C GLY A 437 -4.18 -5.91 -10.96
N SER A 438 -3.01 -5.61 -11.51
CA SER A 438 -2.88 -5.05 -12.87
C SER A 438 -3.38 -6.04 -13.92
N LEU A 439 -3.02 -7.32 -13.79
CA LEU A 439 -3.49 -8.40 -14.66
C LEU A 439 -4.98 -8.66 -14.51
N ILE A 440 -5.51 -8.69 -13.28
CA ILE A 440 -6.95 -8.87 -13.03
C ILE A 440 -7.75 -7.72 -13.66
N ALA A 441 -7.30 -6.47 -13.50
CA ALA A 441 -7.98 -5.30 -14.05
C ALA A 441 -7.99 -5.27 -15.59
N ILE A 442 -6.88 -5.67 -16.24
CA ILE A 442 -6.80 -5.82 -17.70
C ILE A 442 -7.66 -7.01 -18.16
N GLY A 443 -7.59 -8.14 -17.47
CA GLY A 443 -8.36 -9.35 -17.79
C GLY A 443 -9.88 -9.18 -17.68
N LYS A 444 -10.33 -8.29 -16.77
CA LYS A 444 -11.74 -7.87 -16.65
C LYS A 444 -12.15 -6.84 -17.74
N GLY A 445 -11.23 -6.41 -18.60
CA GLY A 445 -11.47 -5.38 -19.63
C GLY A 445 -11.67 -3.97 -19.09
N GLN A 446 -11.37 -3.73 -17.80
CA GLN A 446 -11.60 -2.45 -17.11
C GLN A 446 -10.43 -1.48 -17.26
N VAL A 447 -9.23 -1.98 -17.61
CA VAL A 447 -7.98 -1.23 -17.75
C VAL A 447 -7.27 -1.64 -19.04
N PRO A 448 -6.74 -0.69 -19.84
CA PRO A 448 -6.08 -1.02 -21.10
C PRO A 448 -4.74 -1.75 -20.91
N GLU A 449 -4.38 -2.63 -21.85
CA GLU A 449 -3.11 -3.37 -21.85
C GLU A 449 -1.87 -2.46 -21.75
N GLU A 450 -1.95 -1.22 -22.27
CA GLU A 450 -0.92 -0.19 -22.15
C GLU A 450 -0.41 0.02 -20.71
N HIS A 451 -1.31 -0.13 -19.73
CA HIS A 451 -0.96 -0.06 -18.31
C HIS A 451 0.16 -1.04 -17.93
N TRP A 452 0.11 -2.26 -18.46
CA TRP A 452 1.13 -3.29 -18.19
C TRP A 452 2.51 -2.84 -18.64
N TYR A 453 2.61 -2.23 -19.81
CA TYR A 453 3.87 -1.73 -20.38
C TYR A 453 4.30 -0.38 -19.81
N ARG A 454 3.38 0.37 -19.20
CA ARG A 454 3.67 1.61 -18.52
C ARG A 454 4.54 1.42 -17.27
N MET A 455 4.31 0.33 -16.53
CA MET A 455 5.07 0.01 -15.32
C MET A 455 6.58 -0.07 -15.63
N ALA A 456 7.42 0.48 -14.76
CA ALA A 456 8.86 0.46 -14.96
C ALA A 456 9.42 -0.97 -14.81
N ARG A 457 10.25 -1.40 -15.77
CA ARG A 457 11.17 -2.54 -15.58
C ARG A 457 12.49 -2.04 -14.97
N THR A 458 12.94 -0.86 -15.37
CA THR A 458 14.01 -0.12 -14.67
C THR A 458 13.60 1.33 -14.46
N PHE A 459 13.98 1.96 -13.35
CA PHE A 459 13.73 3.40 -13.17
C PHE A 459 14.71 4.25 -14.02
N PRO A 460 14.32 5.47 -14.45
CA PRO A 460 15.20 6.41 -15.10
C PRO A 460 16.43 6.81 -14.26
N ARG A 461 17.52 7.22 -14.93
CA ARG A 461 18.81 7.56 -14.30
C ARG A 461 18.83 8.88 -13.54
N TYR A 462 17.93 9.82 -13.85
CA TYR A 462 17.86 11.13 -13.21
C TYR A 462 17.16 11.10 -11.85
N PHE A 463 16.51 9.99 -11.48
CA PHE A 463 16.14 9.76 -10.10
C PHE A 463 17.42 9.54 -9.28
N ASP A 464 17.60 10.36 -8.25
CA ASP A 464 18.73 10.42 -7.34
C ASP A 464 18.55 9.55 -6.08
N TRP A 465 17.29 9.28 -5.72
CA TRP A 465 16.88 8.37 -4.63
C TRP A 465 17.15 6.86 -4.84
N PRO A 466 17.29 6.28 -6.05
CA PRO A 466 17.60 4.86 -6.23
C PRO A 466 18.96 4.49 -5.65
N SER A 467 19.04 3.35 -4.97
CA SER A 467 20.29 2.83 -4.41
C SER A 467 21.32 2.41 -5.47
N GLN A 468 20.88 2.27 -6.73
CA GLN A 468 21.63 1.75 -7.87
C GLN A 468 21.08 2.31 -9.18
N SER A 469 21.96 2.45 -10.19
CA SER A 469 21.59 2.87 -11.55
C SER A 469 21.44 1.68 -12.52
N PRO A 470 20.48 1.73 -13.46
CA PRO A 470 20.31 0.68 -14.46
C PRO A 470 21.42 0.66 -15.52
N LYS A 471 21.73 -0.56 -15.98
CA LYS A 471 22.70 -0.88 -17.02
C LYS A 471 21.97 -1.23 -18.33
N HIS A 472 22.59 -0.90 -19.46
CA HIS A 472 22.07 -1.14 -20.82
C HIS A 472 20.60 -0.74 -21.01
N ARG A 473 20.24 0.46 -20.54
CA ARG A 473 18.89 1.00 -20.69
C ARG A 473 18.60 1.23 -22.18
N VAL A 474 17.56 0.59 -22.69
CA VAL A 474 17.23 0.54 -24.13
C VAL A 474 15.72 0.68 -24.31
N LYS A 475 15.30 1.40 -25.36
CA LYS A 475 13.90 1.53 -25.75
C LYS A 475 13.47 0.23 -26.41
N GLN A 476 12.42 -0.41 -25.89
CA GLN A 476 11.87 -1.68 -26.36
C GLN A 476 10.42 -1.47 -26.78
N THR A 477 9.99 -2.18 -27.81
CA THR A 477 8.59 -2.19 -28.27
C THR A 477 8.08 -3.63 -28.23
N VAL A 478 6.99 -3.87 -27.50
CA VAL A 478 6.32 -5.17 -27.34
C VAL A 478 4.82 -4.92 -27.42
N ASN A 479 4.08 -5.74 -28.18
CA ASN A 479 2.65 -5.55 -28.47
C ASN A 479 2.30 -4.12 -28.97
N GLY A 480 3.22 -3.46 -29.68
CA GLY A 480 3.07 -2.07 -30.13
C GLY A 480 3.39 -1.00 -29.07
N TYR A 481 3.36 -1.35 -27.79
CA TYR A 481 3.68 -0.45 -26.68
C TYR A 481 5.19 -0.30 -26.50
N THR A 482 5.63 0.93 -26.21
CA THR A 482 7.06 1.27 -26.19
C THR A 482 7.51 1.83 -24.85
N PHE A 483 8.48 1.16 -24.22
CA PHE A 483 8.95 1.44 -22.87
C PHE A 483 10.48 1.29 -22.77
N PHE A 484 11.04 1.53 -21.57
CA PHE A 484 12.47 1.39 -21.31
C PHE A 484 12.79 0.10 -20.54
N GLY A 485 13.43 -0.84 -21.23
CA GLY A 485 14.09 -1.99 -20.63
C GLY A 485 15.49 -1.68 -20.14
N GLY A 486 16.24 -2.74 -19.87
CA GLY A 486 17.57 -2.72 -19.25
C GLY A 486 17.59 -3.63 -18.01
N TYR A 487 18.71 -3.65 -17.29
CA TYR A 487 18.87 -4.52 -16.12
C TYR A 487 19.71 -3.90 -15.02
N TYR A 488 19.56 -4.44 -13.82
CA TYR A 488 20.48 -4.28 -12.70
C TYR A 488 21.36 -5.53 -12.62
N ALA A 489 22.55 -5.43 -12.01
CA ALA A 489 23.46 -6.58 -11.97
C ALA A 489 24.32 -6.62 -10.71
N TRP A 490 24.30 -7.79 -10.07
CA TRP A 490 25.12 -8.13 -8.90
C TRP A 490 26.02 -9.31 -9.25
N LYS A 491 27.34 -9.13 -9.05
CA LYS A 491 28.37 -10.03 -9.60
C LYS A 491 28.14 -10.25 -11.11
N LYS A 492 27.94 -11.50 -11.56
CA LYS A 492 27.66 -11.86 -12.97
C LYS A 492 26.17 -12.00 -13.31
N LEU A 493 25.27 -11.87 -12.33
CA LEU A 493 23.83 -12.08 -12.51
C LEU A 493 23.12 -10.77 -12.89
N LYS A 494 22.19 -10.84 -13.85
CA LYS A 494 21.38 -9.71 -14.34
C LYS A 494 19.92 -9.92 -13.92
N PHE A 495 19.24 -8.86 -13.50
CA PHE A 495 17.87 -8.93 -13.00
C PHE A 495 17.10 -7.62 -13.21
N VAL A 496 15.79 -7.71 -13.16
CA VAL A 496 14.83 -6.61 -13.02
C VAL A 496 14.54 -6.43 -11.51
N PRO A 497 14.75 -5.25 -10.90
CA PRO A 497 14.66 -5.05 -9.46
C PRO A 497 13.21 -4.90 -8.97
N SER A 498 12.96 -5.23 -7.69
CA SER A 498 11.74 -4.80 -6.99
C SER A 498 11.95 -3.43 -6.30
N TRP A 499 11.04 -2.93 -5.48
CA TRP A 499 11.28 -1.71 -4.72
C TRP A 499 12.32 -1.94 -3.62
N GLY A 500 12.11 -2.99 -2.82
CA GLY A 500 12.85 -3.29 -1.60
C GLY A 500 13.91 -4.38 -1.74
N GLY A 501 13.83 -5.23 -2.75
CA GLY A 501 14.64 -6.45 -2.84
C GLY A 501 14.19 -7.53 -1.86
N SER A 502 12.90 -7.60 -1.54
CA SER A 502 12.31 -8.68 -0.73
C SER A 502 11.77 -9.81 -1.60
N LEU A 503 11.75 -11.03 -1.02
CA LEU A 503 11.16 -12.19 -1.70
C LEU A 503 9.63 -12.11 -1.79
N PHE A 504 8.97 -11.36 -0.91
CA PHE A 504 7.52 -11.08 -1.01
C PHE A 504 7.17 -10.37 -2.33
N GLU A 505 7.80 -9.23 -2.63
CA GLU A 505 7.55 -8.48 -3.89
C GLU A 505 7.82 -9.34 -5.13
N ALA A 506 8.87 -10.17 -5.06
CA ALA A 506 9.30 -11.03 -6.14
C ALA A 506 8.34 -12.21 -6.37
N LEU A 507 7.96 -12.92 -5.31
CA LEU A 507 7.39 -14.27 -5.40
C LEU A 507 5.94 -14.38 -4.91
N MET A 508 5.38 -13.40 -4.18
CA MET A 508 3.99 -13.51 -3.70
C MET A 508 2.99 -13.70 -4.87
N PRO A 509 3.06 -12.94 -5.99
CA PRO A 509 2.15 -13.19 -7.12
C PRO A 509 2.27 -14.59 -7.72
N MET A 510 3.42 -15.26 -7.56
CA MET A 510 3.61 -16.63 -8.05
C MET A 510 2.75 -17.66 -7.32
N LEU A 511 2.17 -17.33 -6.15
CA LEU A 511 1.21 -18.19 -5.46
C LEU A 511 -0.02 -18.54 -6.32
N VAL A 512 -0.38 -17.65 -7.25
CA VAL A 512 -1.53 -17.81 -8.15
C VAL A 512 -1.15 -17.74 -9.64
N LEU A 513 -0.04 -17.07 -9.98
CA LEU A 513 0.51 -17.02 -11.34
C LEU A 513 1.66 -18.01 -11.52
N ASP A 514 1.55 -18.98 -12.43
CA ASP A 514 2.72 -19.79 -12.80
C ASP A 514 3.64 -19.02 -13.75
N GLU A 515 4.44 -18.10 -13.19
CA GLU A 515 5.43 -17.33 -13.95
C GLU A 515 6.58 -18.21 -14.47
N GLN A 516 6.81 -19.42 -13.94
CA GLN A 516 7.77 -20.37 -14.54
C GLN A 516 7.22 -20.96 -15.84
N GLN A 517 5.93 -21.30 -15.89
CA GLN A 517 5.27 -21.82 -17.09
C GLN A 517 4.97 -20.72 -18.13
N TYR A 518 4.34 -19.62 -17.73
CA TYR A 518 3.82 -18.59 -18.64
C TYR A 518 4.81 -17.46 -18.93
N ALA A 519 5.84 -17.27 -18.09
CA ALA A 519 6.86 -16.24 -18.24
C ALA A 519 8.33 -16.74 -18.10
N PRO A 520 8.73 -17.89 -18.71
CA PRO A 520 10.03 -18.53 -18.51
C PRO A 520 11.22 -17.69 -18.99
N ALA A 521 10.98 -16.68 -19.85
CA ALA A 521 12.00 -15.79 -20.37
C ALA A 521 12.02 -14.40 -19.68
N SER A 522 11.02 -14.06 -18.86
CA SER A 522 10.84 -12.76 -18.22
C SER A 522 10.70 -12.90 -16.69
N LEU A 523 9.48 -12.90 -16.17
CA LEU A 523 9.19 -12.88 -14.72
C LEU A 523 9.67 -14.16 -14.01
N GLY A 524 9.43 -15.34 -14.58
CA GLY A 524 9.90 -16.61 -14.03
C GLY A 524 11.42 -16.71 -13.97
N ARG A 525 12.11 -16.31 -15.05
CA ARG A 525 13.57 -16.19 -15.09
C ARG A 525 14.08 -15.23 -14.02
N ASN A 526 13.41 -14.09 -13.87
CA ASN A 526 13.79 -13.07 -12.91
C ASN A 526 13.57 -13.52 -11.46
N ALA A 527 12.51 -14.26 -11.18
CA ALA A 527 12.28 -14.93 -9.89
C ALA A 527 13.42 -15.89 -9.54
N THR A 528 13.86 -16.73 -10.50
CA THR A 528 15.01 -17.63 -10.31
C THR A 528 16.28 -16.86 -9.99
N VAL A 529 16.57 -15.78 -10.72
CA VAL A 529 17.77 -14.97 -10.48
C VAL A 529 17.66 -14.18 -9.17
N HIS A 530 16.49 -13.63 -8.84
CA HIS A 530 16.23 -12.90 -7.60
C HIS A 530 16.45 -13.82 -6.39
N THR A 531 15.84 -15.00 -6.34
CA THR A 531 16.04 -15.99 -5.27
C THR A 531 17.51 -16.40 -5.15
N ALA A 532 18.19 -16.63 -6.27
CA ALA A 532 19.62 -16.97 -6.27
C ALA A 532 20.50 -15.84 -5.73
N ILE A 533 20.26 -14.59 -6.14
CA ILE A 533 20.98 -13.41 -5.62
C ILE A 533 20.65 -13.21 -4.13
N HIS A 534 19.39 -13.32 -3.72
CA HIS A 534 18.93 -13.09 -2.35
C HIS A 534 19.54 -14.06 -1.36
N ARG A 535 19.51 -15.36 -1.68
CA ARG A 535 20.18 -16.41 -0.91
C ARG A 535 21.67 -16.10 -0.76
N ARG A 536 22.35 -15.79 -1.86
CA ARG A 536 23.78 -15.49 -1.85
C ARG A 536 24.12 -14.20 -1.12
N TYR A 537 23.24 -13.20 -1.15
CA TYR A 537 23.41 -11.96 -0.39
C TYR A 537 23.35 -12.23 1.12
N ALA A 538 22.33 -12.97 1.59
CA ALA A 538 22.22 -13.36 2.99
C ALA A 538 23.41 -14.25 3.44
N LEU A 539 23.69 -15.33 2.71
CA LEU A 539 24.69 -16.32 3.12
C LEU A 539 26.14 -15.84 2.89
N GLU A 540 26.47 -15.29 1.72
CA GLU A 540 27.86 -14.92 1.37
C GLU A 540 28.25 -13.50 1.82
N HIS A 541 27.31 -12.55 1.85
CA HIS A 541 27.63 -11.13 2.07
C HIS A 541 27.24 -10.62 3.46
N LEU A 542 26.10 -11.05 4.02
CA LEU A 542 25.75 -10.77 5.42
C LEU A 542 26.34 -11.79 6.41
N GLY A 543 26.85 -12.93 5.91
CA GLY A 543 27.34 -14.02 6.75
C GLY A 543 26.23 -14.69 7.56
N TYR A 544 24.97 -14.58 7.14
CA TYR A 544 23.86 -15.23 7.82
C TYR A 544 23.88 -16.74 7.55
N PRO A 545 23.50 -17.58 8.52
CA PRO A 545 23.42 -19.03 8.34
C PRO A 545 22.17 -19.45 7.55
N VAL A 546 21.13 -18.63 7.54
CA VAL A 546 19.85 -18.85 6.88
C VAL A 546 19.48 -17.62 6.06
N TRP A 547 18.57 -17.77 5.09
CA TRP A 547 18.11 -16.69 4.23
C TRP A 547 16.58 -16.59 4.22
N GLY A 548 16.06 -15.45 3.76
CA GLY A 548 14.62 -15.15 3.78
C GLY A 548 14.29 -13.74 4.29
N LEU A 549 15.05 -12.72 3.86
CA LEU A 549 14.72 -11.32 4.15
C LEU A 549 13.42 -10.93 3.44
N SER A 550 12.42 -10.48 4.18
CA SER A 550 11.13 -10.02 3.66
C SER A 550 10.40 -9.17 4.71
N PRO A 551 9.40 -8.34 4.36
CA PRO A 551 8.58 -7.64 5.34
C PRO A 551 7.92 -8.63 6.32
N SER A 552 8.10 -8.40 7.63
CA SER A 552 7.63 -9.28 8.70
C SER A 552 7.58 -8.55 10.05
N SER A 553 7.10 -9.24 11.08
CA SER A 553 7.38 -8.88 12.48
C SER A 553 8.88 -8.88 12.76
N LYS A 554 9.29 -8.20 13.83
CA LYS A 554 10.64 -8.28 14.39
C LYS A 554 10.64 -8.66 15.89
N PRO A 555 11.73 -9.25 16.41
CA PRO A 555 11.95 -9.36 17.85
C PRO A 555 11.84 -8.01 18.56
N GLY A 556 11.36 -8.04 19.80
CA GLY A 556 11.00 -6.82 20.56
C GLY A 556 9.81 -6.04 19.95
N GLY A 557 8.96 -6.68 19.15
CA GLY A 557 7.67 -6.16 18.70
C GLY A 557 7.70 -5.20 17.50
N GLY A 558 6.54 -5.05 16.85
CA GLY A 558 6.35 -4.23 15.66
C GLY A 558 6.70 -4.93 14.34
N TYR A 559 6.34 -4.27 13.24
CA TYR A 559 6.51 -4.75 11.86
C TYR A 559 7.48 -3.84 11.07
N ARG A 560 8.28 -4.43 10.19
CA ARG A 560 9.25 -3.71 9.34
C ARG A 560 9.48 -4.43 8.02
N GLU A 561 9.85 -3.65 7.03
CA GLU A 561 10.27 -4.08 5.70
C GLU A 561 11.75 -4.50 5.73
N PHE A 562 12.02 -5.72 5.27
CA PHE A 562 13.38 -6.25 5.12
C PHE A 562 13.58 -6.80 3.71
N GLY A 563 14.82 -6.73 3.21
CA GLY A 563 15.16 -7.20 1.88
C GLY A 563 16.66 -7.22 1.63
N ALA A 564 17.08 -7.92 0.57
CA ALA A 564 18.42 -7.79 0.05
C ALA A 564 18.52 -6.46 -0.71
N ARG A 565 19.02 -5.41 -0.06
CA ARG A 565 19.08 -4.03 -0.59
C ARG A 565 19.51 -3.94 -2.05
N ILE A 566 20.46 -4.77 -2.47
CA ILE A 566 21.00 -4.82 -3.84
C ILE A 566 20.02 -5.36 -4.90
N LEU A 567 18.89 -5.96 -4.53
CA LEU A 567 17.81 -6.37 -5.44
C LEU A 567 16.71 -5.29 -5.57
N GLY A 568 16.73 -4.25 -4.74
CA GLY A 568 15.73 -3.19 -4.74
C GLY A 568 16.18 -1.90 -5.41
N VAL A 569 15.27 -1.20 -6.08
CA VAL A 569 15.51 0.16 -6.60
C VAL A 569 15.73 1.12 -5.43
N ARG A 570 14.87 1.10 -4.40
CA ARG A 570 15.14 1.76 -3.11
C ARG A 570 16.07 0.90 -2.25
N GLY A 571 15.76 -0.40 -2.18
CA GLY A 571 16.49 -1.37 -1.37
C GLY A 571 16.15 -1.21 0.12
N TYR A 572 15.40 -2.18 0.66
CA TYR A 572 15.17 -2.28 2.09
C TYR A 572 16.44 -2.71 2.83
N ARG A 573 16.45 -2.49 4.13
CA ARG A 573 17.56 -2.92 4.99
C ARG A 573 17.55 -4.44 5.16
N ALA A 574 18.72 -5.02 5.43
CA ALA A 574 18.82 -6.35 6.00
C ALA A 574 18.34 -6.36 7.47
N GLY A 575 18.18 -7.56 8.03
CA GLY A 575 17.76 -7.75 9.42
C GLY A 575 17.25 -9.17 9.64
N VAL A 576 16.01 -9.29 10.12
CA VAL A 576 15.40 -10.59 10.43
C VAL A 576 15.15 -11.41 9.16
N VAL A 577 15.11 -12.73 9.34
CA VAL A 577 14.71 -13.71 8.34
C VAL A 577 13.33 -14.26 8.72
N THR A 578 12.43 -14.35 7.75
CA THR A 578 11.08 -14.91 7.91
C THR A 578 10.94 -16.23 7.11
N PRO A 579 10.34 -17.29 7.70
CA PRO A 579 10.10 -18.55 7.00
C PRO A 579 9.17 -18.46 5.78
N HIS A 580 8.24 -17.49 5.69
CA HIS A 580 7.38 -17.39 4.51
C HIS A 580 8.17 -17.07 3.25
N ALA A 581 9.24 -16.29 3.37
CA ALA A 581 10.11 -15.95 2.26
C ALA A 581 10.86 -17.18 1.72
N ALA A 582 11.24 -18.10 2.60
CA ALA A 582 11.80 -19.38 2.22
C ALA A 582 10.74 -20.31 1.61
N ALA A 583 9.51 -20.33 2.14
CA ALA A 583 8.41 -21.12 1.60
C ALA A 583 7.99 -20.66 0.20
N LEU A 584 7.88 -19.34 -0.06
CA LEU A 584 7.61 -18.78 -1.39
C LEU A 584 8.61 -19.29 -2.45
N ALA A 585 9.87 -19.49 -2.07
CA ALA A 585 10.91 -19.98 -2.97
C ALA A 585 10.78 -21.47 -3.34
N LEU A 586 9.86 -22.24 -2.72
CA LEU A 586 9.52 -23.61 -3.15
C LEU A 586 9.05 -23.65 -4.62
N MET A 587 8.43 -22.56 -5.10
CA MET A 587 7.95 -22.43 -6.48
C MET A 587 9.07 -22.15 -7.51
N VAL A 588 10.33 -22.07 -7.08
CA VAL A 588 11.46 -21.59 -7.91
C VAL A 588 12.75 -22.39 -7.69
N ASP A 589 13.15 -22.64 -6.45
CA ASP A 589 14.32 -23.43 -6.07
C ASP A 589 13.95 -24.30 -4.84
N PRO A 590 13.11 -25.33 -5.04
CA PRO A 590 12.55 -26.12 -3.94
C PRO A 590 13.62 -26.79 -3.09
N LYS A 591 14.70 -27.28 -3.71
CA LYS A 591 15.82 -27.90 -2.98
C LYS A 591 16.46 -26.93 -1.98
N ALA A 592 16.74 -25.69 -2.40
CA ALA A 592 17.31 -24.69 -1.50
C ALA A 592 16.30 -24.18 -0.46
N ALA A 593 15.03 -24.05 -0.85
CA ALA A 593 13.94 -23.63 0.03
C ALA A 593 13.71 -24.64 1.17
N THR A 594 13.54 -25.93 0.86
CA THR A 594 13.35 -27.00 1.85
C THR A 594 14.55 -27.10 2.80
N ALA A 595 15.78 -27.09 2.28
CA ALA A 595 16.99 -27.11 3.09
C ALA A 595 17.09 -25.90 4.05
N ASN A 596 16.64 -24.72 3.63
CA ASN A 596 16.64 -23.53 4.47
C ASN A 596 15.51 -23.54 5.51
N LEU A 597 14.32 -24.04 5.16
CA LEU A 597 13.23 -24.26 6.12
C LEU A 597 13.65 -25.26 7.21
N ARG A 598 14.34 -26.36 6.86
CA ARG A 598 14.96 -27.26 7.84
C ARG A 598 15.93 -26.53 8.76
N GLN A 599 16.90 -25.82 8.20
CA GLN A 599 17.89 -25.08 9.00
C GLN A 599 17.25 -24.04 9.92
N LEU A 600 16.15 -23.40 9.50
CA LEU A 600 15.38 -22.52 10.37
C LEU A 600 14.80 -23.27 11.59
N ALA A 601 14.15 -24.41 11.37
CA ALA A 601 13.55 -25.22 12.44
C ALA A 601 14.59 -25.94 13.33
N GLU A 602 15.74 -26.32 12.78
CA GLU A 602 16.81 -27.03 13.50
C GLU A 602 17.68 -26.09 14.33
N ARG A 603 17.91 -24.85 13.85
CA ARG A 603 18.83 -23.89 14.47
C ARG A 603 18.16 -22.94 15.47
N TYR A 604 16.86 -22.68 15.34
CA TYR A 604 16.16 -21.65 16.10
C TYR A 604 14.87 -22.17 16.74
N PRO A 605 14.44 -21.61 17.89
CA PRO A 605 13.15 -21.91 18.51
C PRO A 605 12.00 -21.22 17.77
N ILE A 606 11.87 -21.47 16.46
CA ILE A 606 10.91 -20.79 15.56
C ILE A 606 9.77 -21.71 15.09
N PHE A 607 9.79 -23.00 15.42
CA PHE A 607 8.72 -23.95 15.06
C PHE A 607 7.84 -24.28 16.28
N GLY A 608 6.56 -23.96 16.20
CA GLY A 608 5.54 -24.24 17.22
C GLY A 608 4.48 -25.23 16.76
N ASP A 609 3.46 -25.45 17.60
CA ASP A 609 2.37 -26.42 17.34
C ASP A 609 1.57 -26.14 16.04
N PHE A 610 1.68 -24.92 15.50
CA PHE A 610 1.02 -24.44 14.28
C PHE A 610 2.03 -24.07 13.16
N GLY A 611 3.22 -24.66 13.18
CA GLY A 611 4.25 -24.43 12.17
C GLY A 611 5.20 -23.30 12.55
N PHE A 612 5.68 -22.55 11.56
CA PHE A 612 6.66 -21.50 11.78
C PHE A 612 6.05 -20.23 12.38
N TYR A 613 6.69 -19.70 13.42
CA TYR A 613 6.55 -18.31 13.84
C TYR A 613 7.14 -17.35 12.81
N ASP A 614 6.68 -16.11 12.88
CA ASP A 614 6.83 -15.09 11.85
C ASP A 614 8.28 -14.79 11.42
N ALA A 615 9.20 -14.60 12.37
CA ALA A 615 10.57 -14.21 12.03
C ALA A 615 11.58 -14.55 13.13
N VAL A 616 12.86 -14.61 12.75
CA VAL A 616 14.01 -14.72 13.66
C VAL A 616 15.11 -13.74 13.26
N ASP A 617 15.78 -13.16 14.24
CA ASP A 617 17.09 -12.54 14.03
C ASP A 617 18.13 -13.65 13.79
N PRO A 618 18.70 -13.76 12.58
CA PRO A 618 19.58 -14.88 12.23
C PRO A 618 20.93 -14.85 12.97
N GLN A 619 21.31 -13.72 13.57
CA GLN A 619 22.55 -13.58 14.35
C GLN A 619 22.33 -13.89 15.82
N THR A 620 21.27 -13.33 16.43
CA THR A 620 21.01 -13.49 17.89
C THR A 620 20.12 -14.68 18.23
N GLY A 621 19.39 -15.22 17.25
CA GLY A 621 18.42 -16.29 17.46
C GLY A 621 17.12 -15.86 18.15
N GLN A 622 16.94 -14.55 18.40
CA GLN A 622 15.68 -14.03 18.96
C GLN A 622 14.53 -14.16 17.96
N VAL A 623 13.41 -14.70 18.41
CA VAL A 623 12.23 -14.98 17.58
C VAL A 623 11.12 -13.95 17.82
N ALA A 624 10.44 -13.55 16.75
CA ALA A 624 9.17 -12.87 16.80
C ALA A 624 8.06 -13.93 16.81
N TYR A 625 7.60 -14.31 18.01
CA TYR A 625 6.62 -15.38 18.25
C TYR A 625 5.18 -15.02 17.84
N ASN A 626 5.03 -14.40 16.67
CA ASN A 626 3.74 -14.04 16.09
C ASN A 626 3.32 -15.09 15.05
N TYR A 627 2.01 -15.22 14.84
CA TYR A 627 1.45 -15.75 13.61
C TYR A 627 0.69 -14.62 12.92
N LEU A 628 1.14 -14.23 11.72
CA LEU A 628 0.42 -13.34 10.81
C LEU A 628 -0.35 -14.17 9.79
N ALA A 629 -1.65 -13.93 9.61
CA ALA A 629 -2.46 -14.70 8.65
C ALA A 629 -1.92 -14.58 7.22
N LEU A 630 -1.42 -13.41 6.83
CA LEU A 630 -0.73 -13.17 5.56
C LEU A 630 0.43 -14.16 5.36
N ASP A 631 1.39 -14.18 6.27
CA ASP A 631 2.64 -14.94 6.16
C ASP A 631 2.38 -16.46 6.23
N GLN A 632 1.47 -16.90 7.11
CA GLN A 632 1.03 -18.29 7.20
C GLN A 632 0.28 -18.76 5.95
N SER A 633 -0.52 -17.88 5.32
CA SER A 633 -1.17 -18.19 4.05
C SER A 633 -0.17 -18.41 2.92
N MET A 634 0.84 -17.52 2.82
CA MET A 634 1.89 -17.68 1.81
C MET A 634 2.66 -18.99 1.98
N ILE A 635 2.89 -19.44 3.21
CA ILE A 635 3.50 -20.75 3.51
C ILE A 635 2.62 -21.88 2.98
N LEU A 636 1.34 -21.95 3.36
CA LEU A 636 0.45 -23.06 3.00
C LEU A 636 0.18 -23.12 1.49
N ILE A 637 -0.04 -21.99 0.83
CA ILE A 637 -0.32 -21.93 -0.61
C ILE A 637 0.93 -22.33 -1.43
N ALA A 638 2.12 -21.89 -1.02
CA ALA A 638 3.38 -22.31 -1.67
C ALA A 638 3.64 -23.82 -1.49
N LEU A 639 3.34 -24.37 -0.31
CA LEU A 639 3.41 -25.81 -0.04
C LEU A 639 2.40 -26.60 -0.90
N ALA A 640 1.17 -26.12 -1.05
CA ALA A 640 0.17 -26.76 -1.90
C ALA A 640 0.58 -26.76 -3.38
N ASN A 641 1.09 -25.63 -3.90
CA ASN A 641 1.63 -25.59 -5.26
C ASN A 641 2.81 -26.56 -5.44
N TYR A 642 3.75 -26.61 -4.50
CA TYR A 642 4.87 -27.55 -4.59
C TYR A 642 4.43 -29.02 -4.51
N LEU A 643 3.64 -29.39 -3.49
CA LEU A 643 3.24 -30.78 -3.21
C LEU A 643 2.12 -31.30 -4.13
N ARG A 644 1.46 -30.45 -4.92
CA ARG A 644 0.36 -30.82 -5.85
C ARG A 644 0.53 -30.28 -7.28
N SER A 645 1.77 -29.92 -7.64
CA SER A 645 2.15 -29.48 -9.01
C SER A 645 1.34 -28.27 -9.51
N GLY A 646 1.47 -27.14 -8.81
CA GLY A 646 0.85 -25.86 -9.17
C GLY A 646 -0.67 -25.83 -9.06
N VAL A 647 -1.27 -26.61 -8.14
CA VAL A 647 -2.73 -26.80 -8.10
C VAL A 647 -3.53 -25.50 -7.97
N ILE A 648 -3.05 -24.53 -7.18
CA ILE A 648 -3.71 -23.23 -7.01
C ILE A 648 -3.50 -22.37 -8.26
N GLN A 649 -2.30 -22.39 -8.83
CA GLN A 649 -1.99 -21.68 -10.08
C GLN A 649 -2.87 -22.18 -11.25
N ARG A 650 -3.15 -23.50 -11.32
CA ARG A 650 -4.05 -24.09 -12.30
C ARG A 650 -5.49 -23.60 -12.15
N TYR A 651 -6.03 -23.51 -10.93
CA TYR A 651 -7.38 -22.96 -10.71
C TYR A 651 -7.50 -21.47 -11.07
N PHE A 652 -6.43 -20.70 -10.88
CA PHE A 652 -6.39 -19.29 -11.28
C PHE A 652 -6.27 -19.15 -12.81
N ALA A 653 -5.35 -19.88 -13.44
CA ALA A 653 -5.12 -19.87 -14.89
C ALA A 653 -6.27 -20.47 -15.72
N ALA A 654 -7.14 -21.27 -15.11
CA ALA A 654 -8.37 -21.79 -15.73
C ALA A 654 -9.45 -20.72 -15.92
N ASP A 655 -9.35 -19.56 -15.27
CA ASP A 655 -10.38 -18.53 -15.30
C ASP A 655 -10.38 -17.73 -16.63
N PRO A 656 -11.54 -17.47 -17.26
CA PRO A 656 -11.61 -16.67 -18.49
C PRO A 656 -10.97 -15.28 -18.38
N VAL A 657 -11.08 -14.62 -17.21
CA VAL A 657 -10.45 -13.31 -16.93
C VAL A 657 -8.92 -13.43 -17.04
N ILE A 658 -8.36 -14.52 -16.53
CA ILE A 658 -6.92 -14.73 -16.47
C ILE A 658 -6.40 -15.27 -17.81
N GLN A 659 -7.12 -16.18 -18.46
CA GLN A 659 -6.79 -16.69 -19.79
C GLN A 659 -6.59 -15.58 -20.82
N HIS A 660 -7.37 -14.50 -20.74
CA HIS A 660 -7.22 -13.33 -21.60
C HIS A 660 -5.84 -12.64 -21.47
N VAL A 661 -5.24 -12.66 -20.28
CA VAL A 661 -3.97 -11.97 -19.97
C VAL A 661 -2.76 -12.89 -19.80
N LEU A 662 -2.92 -14.23 -19.84
CA LEU A 662 -1.77 -15.16 -19.84
C LEU A 662 -0.73 -14.87 -20.95
N PRO A 663 -1.11 -14.51 -22.20
CA PRO A 663 -0.14 -14.16 -23.25
C PRO A 663 0.73 -12.93 -22.91
N LEU A 664 0.20 -11.99 -22.11
CA LEU A 664 0.87 -10.74 -21.73
C LEU A 664 2.10 -10.98 -20.85
N LEU A 665 2.05 -12.03 -20.00
CA LEU A 665 3.17 -12.46 -19.15
C LEU A 665 4.39 -12.94 -19.96
N GLY A 666 4.12 -13.66 -21.06
CA GLY A 666 5.14 -14.27 -21.92
C GLY A 666 5.69 -13.35 -23.01
N ALA A 667 5.13 -12.15 -23.19
CA ALA A 667 5.47 -11.24 -24.29
C ALA A 667 6.89 -10.62 -24.18
N GLU A 668 7.49 -10.63 -22.99
CA GLU A 668 8.78 -9.98 -22.71
C GLU A 668 9.93 -10.97 -22.46
N ARG A 669 11.17 -10.44 -22.44
CA ARG A 669 12.40 -11.20 -22.15
C ARG A 669 13.34 -10.35 -21.28
N PHE A 670 13.77 -10.88 -20.13
CA PHE A 670 14.60 -10.18 -19.12
C PHE A 670 16.05 -10.70 -19.06
#